data_AF-A0A5J5BAB0-F1
#
_entry.id   AF-A0A5J5BAB0-F1
#
_cell.length_a   1.000
_cell.length_b   1.000
_cell.length_c   1.000
_cell.angle_alpha   90.00
_cell.angle_beta   90.00
_cell.angle_gamma   90.00
#
_symmetry.space_group_name_H-M   'P 1'
#
loop_
_entity.id
_entity.type
_entity.pdbx_description
1 polymer ?
#
loop_
_entity_poly.entity_id
_entity_poly.type
_entity_poly.pdbx_seq_one_letter_code
_entity_poly.pdbx_strand_id
1 'polypeptide(L)'
;MTESQGVAGTALNIPAIDSNTKSSSSSHPKLPRRLRRRLLESKSPSTTVEEIEAKLKEADLRRQQFYELMSSKARPKLKSPSWSSSQEGDLGQRLKAKLNAAEQKRLSILAKVQKRLARLDELRQAAKIGVETRFEKERDELGTKVESRVRQAEANRLLLLTAHRQRSAVKKEQTAQSLMQRLIQESKYKECVSAAIHRKRAAAEKKRSGLLEAEKSRARSRALLVRKIANSVYSQREIERRRLKDQLEDRLQRAKKLRAEYLRQRGSLRSRIRANSNVLVEQGEFLSRKLARYWRQFVRLRGTTFALTKVYVALDINERSVKLMPFEELALQIESAETIKVVKALLDRFESRITLRGEATCASDISSLEPIDHLLERVASPRRRGNVSNATRSKGVKKVGSRREVAHSSDKSSRYPVRVVLCAYMILGHPDAVFNGKGEHEIALAESAESFVRGFELLIKIILDGPIRTTQEGTASSVTSRMTFRSQMEAFDKAWCSYLYRFVAWKVKDAKLLEEDLVRAACQMELSMMQTCKMTPGDNGGLSPDMKAIQKQVTEDQMILREKMQHLSGSAGLQRMECALSETRSRFFEAKGNGSSLITPAACRSSPSLPGSSDGLAVYGSDEIKNLDENHNRSNYVVHSLFKAVDSSPGNEVDSSTSRCSTDGHSSSDAMSVSENEVLVNEIVHEHHHGFADSLDVSNEDKESIKAKVRETMEKAFWNGIMESMKQDEPDYNWVLKLTKEVRDELCEISPSSWRQEIVETIDIDILSQVLKSGSLDMDYLERS
;
A
#
# COMPACT_ATOMS: atom_id res chain seq x y z
N MET A 1 0.86 33.88 -46.43
CA MET A 1 0.89 35.11 -47.26
C MET A 1 -0.35 35.06 -48.13
N THR A 2 -1.24 36.04 -47.97
CA THR A 2 -2.54 36.11 -48.66
C THR A 2 -2.93 37.57 -48.74
N GLU A 3 -2.72 38.19 -49.90
CA GLU A 3 -3.28 39.50 -50.20
C GLU A 3 -4.75 39.31 -50.62
N SER A 4 -5.67 39.98 -49.93
CA SER A 4 -7.08 40.03 -50.33
C SER A 4 -7.36 41.38 -50.98
N GLN A 5 -7.71 41.35 -52.27
CA GLN A 5 -8.10 42.54 -53.02
C GLN A 5 -9.54 42.94 -52.65
N GLY A 6 -9.72 44.19 -52.21
CA GLY A 6 -11.03 44.72 -51.79
C GLY A 6 -11.98 44.93 -52.97
N VAL A 7 -13.25 44.53 -52.80
CA VAL A 7 -14.31 44.69 -53.81
C VAL A 7 -14.98 46.06 -53.69
N ALA A 8 -15.36 46.62 -54.85
CA ALA A 8 -15.97 47.95 -54.98
C ALA A 8 -17.27 48.12 -54.17
N GLY A 9 -17.46 49.32 -53.61
CA GLY A 9 -18.71 49.74 -52.98
C GLY A 9 -19.67 50.38 -53.99
N THR A 10 -20.94 49.96 -53.95
CA THR A 10 -22.03 50.54 -54.74
C THR A 10 -22.70 51.67 -53.96
N ALA A 11 -22.65 52.91 -54.46
CA ALA A 11 -23.29 54.07 -53.83
C ALA A 11 -24.71 54.30 -54.36
N LEU A 12 -25.64 54.76 -53.51
CA LEU A 12 -26.99 55.17 -53.90
C LEU A 12 -27.60 56.18 -52.91
N ASN A 13 -28.04 57.34 -53.45
CA ASN A 13 -28.79 58.44 -52.81
C ASN A 13 -28.02 59.25 -51.73
N ILE A 14 -28.25 60.55 -51.53
CA ILE A 14 -29.38 61.44 -51.88
C ILE A 14 -28.86 62.79 -52.43
N PRO A 15 -29.47 63.41 -53.46
CA PRO A 15 -29.22 64.82 -53.80
C PRO A 15 -30.15 65.76 -53.03
N ALA A 16 -29.58 66.77 -52.38
CA ALA A 16 -30.35 67.85 -51.75
C ALA A 16 -30.85 68.88 -52.79
N ILE A 17 -32.02 69.44 -52.52
CA ILE A 17 -32.68 70.49 -53.29
C ILE A 17 -32.06 71.84 -52.91
N ASP A 18 -31.81 72.73 -53.88
CA ASP A 18 -32.33 74.12 -53.79
C ASP A 18 -32.22 74.93 -55.10
N SER A 19 -33.27 75.75 -55.31
CA SER A 19 -33.50 76.90 -56.24
C SER A 19 -32.51 77.18 -57.40
N ASN A 20 -32.91 77.53 -58.63
CA ASN A 20 -33.83 78.64 -58.93
C ASN A 20 -34.23 78.72 -60.44
N THR A 21 -35.53 78.82 -60.70
CA THR A 21 -36.25 79.41 -61.86
C THR A 21 -35.52 79.71 -63.20
N LYS A 22 -35.88 79.00 -64.30
CA LYS A 22 -36.48 79.52 -65.57
C LYS A 22 -36.48 78.54 -66.77
N SER A 23 -37.65 78.38 -67.42
CA SER A 23 -37.91 78.12 -68.87
C SER A 23 -37.31 76.89 -69.61
N SER A 24 -37.95 76.26 -70.61
CA SER A 24 -39.36 76.25 -71.06
C SER A 24 -39.63 75.26 -72.24
N SER A 25 -40.79 74.61 -72.20
CA SER A 25 -41.77 74.42 -73.32
C SER A 25 -41.44 73.61 -74.61
N SER A 26 -42.23 72.55 -74.80
CA SER A 26 -43.03 72.17 -75.99
C SER A 26 -42.51 72.39 -77.43
N SER A 27 -42.61 71.32 -78.22
CA SER A 27 -42.43 71.30 -79.68
C SER A 27 -43.51 72.07 -80.46
N HIS A 28 -43.08 73.07 -81.24
CA HIS A 28 -43.90 73.77 -82.25
C HIS A 28 -43.42 73.46 -83.69
N PRO A 29 -44.28 73.64 -84.72
CA PRO A 29 -44.01 73.12 -86.07
C PRO A 29 -42.94 73.90 -86.84
N LYS A 30 -42.22 73.19 -87.73
CA LYS A 30 -41.13 73.74 -88.54
C LYS A 30 -41.63 74.76 -89.58
N LEU A 31 -41.02 75.95 -89.59
CA LEU A 31 -41.32 77.04 -90.52
C LEU A 31 -41.22 76.62 -92.02
N PRO A 32 -42.17 77.05 -92.89
CA PRO A 32 -42.11 76.78 -94.32
C PRO A 32 -40.83 77.28 -95.00
N ARG A 33 -40.28 76.49 -95.94
CA ARG A 33 -39.03 76.79 -96.69
C ARG A 33 -39.02 78.19 -97.33
N ARG A 34 -40.19 78.72 -97.72
CA ARG A 34 -40.34 80.04 -98.37
C ARG A 34 -39.99 81.21 -97.43
N LEU A 35 -40.19 81.07 -96.12
CA LEU A 35 -39.80 82.08 -95.12
C LEU A 35 -38.32 81.98 -94.76
N ARG A 36 -37.76 80.77 -94.66
CA ARG A 36 -36.30 80.59 -94.49
C ARG A 36 -35.50 81.22 -95.63
N ARG A 37 -35.94 81.08 -96.89
CA ARG A 37 -35.26 81.68 -98.04
C ARG A 37 -35.29 83.22 -98.02
N ARG A 38 -36.36 83.84 -97.49
CA ARG A 38 -36.47 85.31 -97.33
C ARG A 38 -35.72 85.90 -96.13
N LEU A 39 -35.32 85.08 -95.16
CA LEU A 39 -34.57 85.52 -93.97
C LEU A 39 -33.05 85.35 -94.13
N LEU A 40 -32.60 84.60 -95.13
CA LEU A 40 -31.19 84.43 -95.52
C LEU A 40 -30.72 85.46 -96.56
N GLU A 41 -31.61 86.33 -97.03
CA GLU A 41 -31.35 87.31 -98.09
C GLU A 41 -31.23 88.70 -97.44
N SER A 42 -30.03 89.01 -96.92
CA SER A 42 -29.74 90.26 -96.25
C SER A 42 -29.52 91.41 -97.24
N LYS A 43 -30.49 92.35 -97.31
CA LYS A 43 -30.35 93.80 -97.56
C LYS A 43 -29.11 94.24 -98.36
N SER A 44 -29.20 94.84 -99.56
CA SER A 44 -29.81 96.17 -99.89
C SER A 44 -28.99 96.79 -101.06
N PRO A 45 -29.16 98.08 -101.46
CA PRO A 45 -30.36 98.84 -101.87
C PRO A 45 -30.22 99.36 -103.34
N SER A 46 -30.95 100.42 -103.69
CA SER A 46 -30.90 101.24 -104.93
C SER A 46 -31.32 100.59 -106.26
N THR A 47 -32.62 100.29 -106.40
CA THR A 47 -33.28 100.30 -107.71
C THR A 47 -33.23 101.71 -108.30
N THR A 48 -32.67 101.88 -109.49
CA THR A 48 -32.63 103.16 -110.21
C THR A 48 -34.01 103.54 -110.73
N VAL A 49 -34.23 104.83 -111.06
CA VAL A 49 -35.50 105.33 -111.62
C VAL A 49 -35.88 104.58 -112.90
N GLU A 50 -34.89 104.24 -113.73
CA GLU A 50 -35.05 103.46 -114.96
C GLU A 50 -35.63 102.05 -114.70
N GLU A 51 -35.24 101.37 -113.61
CA GLU A 51 -35.85 100.08 -113.24
C GLU A 51 -37.30 100.22 -112.76
N ILE A 52 -37.64 101.34 -112.12
CA ILE A 52 -39.01 101.64 -111.70
C ILE A 52 -39.87 101.92 -112.93
N GLU A 53 -39.39 102.74 -113.86
CA GLU A 53 -40.05 102.98 -115.15
C GLU A 53 -40.19 101.72 -116.00
N ALA A 54 -39.16 100.87 -116.06
CA ALA A 54 -39.22 99.59 -116.77
C ALA A 54 -40.31 98.69 -116.19
N LYS A 55 -40.40 98.58 -114.85
CA LYS A 55 -41.44 97.79 -114.16
C LYS A 55 -42.83 98.40 -114.29
N LEU A 56 -42.96 99.72 -114.40
CA LEU A 56 -44.22 100.39 -114.72
C LEU A 56 -44.64 100.13 -116.18
N LYS A 57 -43.74 100.26 -117.15
CA LYS A 57 -43.97 99.91 -118.56
C LYS A 57 -44.36 98.43 -118.70
N GLU A 58 -43.71 97.51 -117.98
CA GLU A 58 -44.07 96.09 -117.94
C GLU A 58 -45.43 95.83 -117.26
N ALA A 59 -45.80 96.61 -116.24
CA ALA A 59 -47.12 96.53 -115.62
C ALA A 59 -48.23 97.05 -116.54
N ASP A 60 -47.96 98.11 -117.30
CA ASP A 60 -48.91 98.68 -118.25
C ASP A 60 -49.04 97.85 -119.53
N LEU A 61 -47.97 97.22 -120.00
CA LEU A 61 -48.02 96.24 -121.09
C LEU A 61 -48.83 95.00 -120.67
N ARG A 62 -48.71 94.54 -119.42
CA ARG A 62 -49.59 93.50 -118.85
C ARG A 62 -51.05 93.96 -118.72
N ARG A 63 -51.31 95.23 -118.41
CA ARG A 63 -52.67 95.80 -118.42
C ARG A 63 -53.24 95.86 -119.84
N GLN A 64 -52.46 96.28 -120.83
CA GLN A 64 -52.86 96.30 -122.24
C GLN A 64 -53.22 94.89 -122.74
N GLN A 65 -52.35 93.89 -122.52
CA GLN A 65 -52.63 92.49 -122.84
C GLN A 65 -53.89 91.97 -122.14
N PHE A 66 -54.17 92.39 -120.91
CA PHE A 66 -55.41 92.02 -120.21
C PHE A 66 -56.65 92.67 -120.83
N TYR A 67 -56.61 93.96 -121.20
CA TYR A 67 -57.71 94.61 -121.91
C TYR A 67 -57.92 94.05 -123.33
N GLU A 68 -56.87 93.63 -124.01
CA GLU A 68 -56.92 92.95 -125.32
C GLU A 68 -57.49 91.52 -125.22
N LEU A 69 -57.19 90.80 -124.14
CA LEU A 69 -57.83 89.52 -123.81
C LEU A 69 -59.33 89.69 -123.47
N MET A 70 -59.72 90.84 -122.93
CA MET A 70 -61.12 91.16 -122.64
C MET A 70 -61.88 91.65 -123.89
N SER A 71 -61.24 92.41 -124.79
CA SER A 71 -61.83 92.85 -126.06
C SER A 71 -62.01 91.71 -127.06
N SER A 72 -61.07 90.76 -127.11
CA SER A 72 -61.19 89.52 -127.91
C SER A 72 -62.29 88.57 -127.41
N LYS A 73 -62.68 88.64 -126.13
CA LYS A 73 -63.90 88.00 -125.59
C LYS A 73 -65.19 88.77 -125.90
N ALA A 74 -65.11 90.00 -126.39
CA ALA A 74 -66.22 90.90 -126.66
C ALA A 74 -66.41 91.17 -128.17
N ARG A 75 -66.62 90.10 -128.97
CA ARG A 75 -67.21 90.21 -130.32
C ARG A 75 -68.51 89.41 -130.44
N PRO A 76 -69.43 89.80 -131.35
CA PRO A 76 -70.78 89.23 -131.40
C PRO A 76 -70.78 87.78 -131.90
N LYS A 77 -71.72 86.96 -131.41
CA LYS A 77 -71.97 85.63 -131.98
C LYS A 77 -72.41 85.75 -133.45
N LEU A 78 -71.71 85.04 -134.33
CA LEU A 78 -72.12 84.84 -135.72
C LEU A 78 -73.47 84.12 -135.83
N LYS A 79 -74.24 84.44 -136.88
CA LYS A 79 -75.50 83.78 -137.22
C LYS A 79 -75.30 82.29 -137.56
N SER A 80 -76.35 81.52 -137.30
CA SER A 80 -76.50 80.08 -137.53
C SER A 80 -76.67 79.70 -139.01
N PRO A 81 -76.61 78.40 -139.32
CA PRO A 81 -77.52 77.77 -140.26
C PRO A 81 -78.78 77.28 -139.54
N SER A 82 -79.94 77.71 -140.04
CA SER A 82 -81.23 77.00 -139.88
C SER A 82 -81.24 75.83 -140.91
N TRP A 83 -82.05 74.77 -140.82
CA TRP A 83 -83.41 74.70 -141.41
C TRP A 83 -84.15 73.43 -140.94
N SER A 84 -85.42 73.62 -140.55
CA SER A 84 -86.64 72.84 -140.89
C SER A 84 -86.80 71.32 -140.67
N SER A 85 -87.97 70.95 -140.10
CA SER A 85 -88.88 69.79 -140.36
C SER A 85 -88.30 68.43 -140.81
N SER A 86 -88.72 67.26 -140.30
CA SER A 86 -90.00 66.87 -139.67
C SER A 86 -89.86 65.55 -138.86
N GLN A 87 -91.00 64.98 -138.44
CA GLN A 87 -91.25 63.54 -138.20
C GLN A 87 -91.38 63.05 -136.73
N GLU A 88 -92.66 62.89 -136.38
CA GLU A 88 -93.35 62.39 -135.18
C GLU A 88 -93.00 60.94 -134.75
N GLY A 89 -91.72 60.52 -134.77
CA GLY A 89 -91.33 59.11 -134.64
C GLY A 89 -90.72 58.64 -133.31
N ASP A 90 -89.89 59.47 -132.65
CA ASP A 90 -88.75 58.90 -131.89
C ASP A 90 -88.53 59.42 -130.45
N LEU A 91 -89.51 60.14 -129.88
CA LEU A 91 -89.41 60.71 -128.53
C LEU A 91 -89.20 59.63 -127.44
N GLY A 92 -89.87 58.48 -127.57
CA GLY A 92 -89.77 57.37 -126.61
C GLY A 92 -88.37 56.73 -126.58
N GLN A 93 -87.76 56.51 -127.75
CA GLN A 93 -86.40 55.98 -127.84
C GLN A 93 -85.38 56.94 -127.22
N ARG A 94 -85.53 58.25 -127.48
CA ARG A 94 -84.65 59.29 -126.95
C ARG A 94 -84.76 59.45 -125.43
N LEU A 95 -85.95 59.29 -124.85
CA LEU A 95 -86.15 59.29 -123.40
C LEU A 95 -85.53 58.04 -122.75
N LYS A 96 -85.75 56.86 -123.34
CA LYS A 96 -85.15 55.58 -122.90
C LYS A 96 -83.62 55.63 -122.92
N ALA A 97 -83.03 56.17 -123.99
CA ALA A 97 -81.58 56.39 -124.08
C ALA A 97 -81.04 57.35 -122.99
N LYS A 98 -81.77 58.42 -122.67
CA LYS A 98 -81.40 59.35 -121.58
C LYS A 98 -81.50 58.70 -120.19
N LEU A 99 -82.54 57.93 -119.91
CA LEU A 99 -82.69 57.19 -118.66
C LEU A 99 -81.57 56.15 -118.51
N ASN A 100 -81.31 55.34 -119.54
CA ASN A 100 -80.22 54.38 -119.55
C ASN A 100 -78.85 55.08 -119.33
N ALA A 101 -78.61 56.23 -119.97
CA ALA A 101 -77.37 57.00 -119.77
C ALA A 101 -77.25 57.59 -118.35
N ALA A 102 -78.37 57.96 -117.71
CA ALA A 102 -78.40 58.43 -116.33
C ALA A 102 -78.15 57.27 -115.33
N GLU A 103 -78.73 56.10 -115.60
CA GLU A 103 -78.49 54.87 -114.84
C GLU A 103 -77.04 54.41 -114.93
N GLN A 104 -76.47 54.35 -116.15
CA GLN A 104 -75.05 54.04 -116.36
C GLN A 104 -74.12 55.04 -115.65
N LYS A 105 -74.48 56.34 -115.62
CA LYS A 105 -73.75 57.35 -114.82
C LYS A 105 -73.88 57.09 -113.32
N ARG A 106 -75.07 56.76 -112.81
CA ARG A 106 -75.31 56.41 -111.39
C ARG A 106 -74.49 55.19 -110.98
N LEU A 107 -74.52 54.12 -111.78
CA LEU A 107 -73.72 52.91 -111.57
C LEU A 107 -72.21 53.21 -111.64
N SER A 108 -71.76 54.04 -112.58
CA SER A 108 -70.35 54.49 -112.65
C SER A 108 -69.91 55.26 -111.40
N ILE A 109 -70.75 56.13 -110.85
CA ILE A 109 -70.47 56.87 -109.61
C ILE A 109 -70.44 55.91 -108.42
N LEU A 110 -71.41 55.02 -108.28
CA LEU A 110 -71.45 54.02 -107.21
C LEU A 110 -70.22 53.10 -107.26
N ALA A 111 -69.83 52.61 -108.44
CA ALA A 111 -68.63 51.81 -108.63
C ALA A 111 -67.34 52.57 -108.28
N LYS A 112 -67.26 53.88 -108.58
CA LYS A 112 -66.13 54.73 -108.16
C LYS A 112 -66.09 54.92 -106.64
N VAL A 113 -67.24 55.11 -105.99
CA VAL A 113 -67.34 55.24 -104.53
C VAL A 113 -66.99 53.92 -103.83
N GLN A 114 -67.53 52.79 -104.29
CA GLN A 114 -67.20 51.45 -103.78
C GLN A 114 -65.70 51.15 -103.91
N LYS A 115 -65.09 51.44 -105.09
CA LYS A 115 -63.63 51.30 -105.28
C LYS A 115 -62.81 52.21 -104.37
N ARG A 116 -63.31 53.41 -104.03
CA ARG A 116 -62.65 54.31 -103.06
C ARG A 116 -62.79 53.79 -101.63
N LEU A 117 -63.96 53.27 -101.25
CA LEU A 117 -64.21 52.73 -99.93
C LEU A 117 -63.37 51.47 -99.66
N ALA A 118 -63.33 50.54 -100.62
CA ALA A 118 -62.49 49.34 -100.57
C ALA A 118 -61.01 49.69 -100.32
N ARG A 119 -60.46 50.68 -101.05
CA ARG A 119 -59.09 51.17 -100.83
C ARG A 119 -58.86 51.78 -99.44
N LEU A 120 -59.87 52.41 -98.85
CA LEU A 120 -59.75 52.95 -97.49
C LEU A 120 -59.80 51.84 -96.43
N ASP A 121 -60.62 50.80 -96.62
CA ASP A 121 -60.62 49.63 -95.74
C ASP A 121 -59.34 48.78 -95.92
N GLU A 122 -58.80 48.63 -97.13
CA GLU A 122 -57.47 48.03 -97.38
C GLU A 122 -56.39 48.76 -96.57
N LEU A 123 -56.36 50.10 -96.62
CA LEU A 123 -55.43 50.91 -95.83
C LEU A 123 -55.67 50.78 -94.32
N ARG A 124 -56.93 50.70 -93.87
CA ARG A 124 -57.29 50.50 -92.45
C ARG A 124 -56.85 49.12 -91.95
N GLN A 125 -57.05 48.07 -92.74
CA GLN A 125 -56.60 46.71 -92.45
C GLN A 125 -55.07 46.63 -92.45
N ALA A 126 -54.40 47.20 -93.45
CA ALA A 126 -52.94 47.28 -93.49
C ALA A 126 -52.35 48.03 -92.28
N ALA A 127 -52.99 49.13 -91.85
CA ALA A 127 -52.59 49.84 -90.64
C ALA A 127 -52.82 49.02 -89.36
N LYS A 128 -53.96 48.31 -89.24
CA LYS A 128 -54.26 47.41 -88.12
C LYS A 128 -53.23 46.28 -88.03
N ILE A 129 -53.03 45.53 -89.13
CA ILE A 129 -52.04 44.45 -89.23
C ILE A 129 -50.62 44.98 -88.96
N GLY A 130 -50.30 46.17 -89.49
CA GLY A 130 -49.01 46.84 -89.26
C GLY A 130 -48.76 47.32 -87.84
N VAL A 131 -49.78 47.35 -86.98
CA VAL A 131 -49.68 47.60 -85.53
C VAL A 131 -49.65 46.28 -84.75
N GLU A 132 -50.53 45.33 -85.08
CA GLU A 132 -50.54 43.99 -84.47
C GLU A 132 -49.18 43.29 -84.63
N THR A 133 -48.62 43.29 -85.85
CA THR A 133 -47.29 42.73 -86.14
C THR A 133 -46.12 43.47 -85.49
N ARG A 134 -46.31 44.69 -84.98
CA ARG A 134 -45.28 45.39 -84.17
C ARG A 134 -45.37 44.95 -82.71
N PHE A 135 -46.57 44.93 -82.15
CA PHE A 135 -46.79 44.44 -80.78
C PHE A 135 -46.36 42.98 -80.62
N GLU A 136 -46.62 42.13 -81.63
CA GLU A 136 -46.19 40.73 -81.61
C GLU A 136 -44.66 40.61 -81.61
N LYS A 137 -43.97 41.35 -82.49
CA LYS A 137 -42.48 41.43 -82.48
C LYS A 137 -41.92 41.97 -81.18
N GLU A 138 -42.50 43.03 -80.62
CA GLU A 138 -42.08 43.59 -79.33
C GLU A 138 -42.29 42.58 -78.19
N ARG A 139 -43.38 41.80 -78.22
CA ARG A 139 -43.64 40.72 -77.26
C ARG A 139 -42.65 39.57 -77.41
N ASP A 140 -42.30 39.16 -78.62
CA ASP A 140 -41.32 38.09 -78.87
C ASP A 140 -39.90 38.53 -78.48
N GLU A 141 -39.53 39.78 -78.78
CA GLU A 141 -38.28 40.39 -78.33
C GLU A 141 -38.20 40.49 -76.80
N LEU A 142 -39.28 40.87 -76.13
CA LEU A 142 -39.33 40.92 -74.67
C LEU A 142 -39.35 39.52 -74.06
N GLY A 143 -40.06 38.56 -74.66
CA GLY A 143 -40.09 37.16 -74.25
C GLY A 143 -38.69 36.54 -74.28
N THR A 144 -38.00 36.64 -75.42
CA THR A 144 -36.61 36.16 -75.57
C THR A 144 -35.63 36.86 -74.62
N LYS A 145 -35.78 38.18 -74.39
CA LYS A 145 -35.00 38.93 -73.37
C LYS A 145 -35.28 38.41 -71.95
N VAL A 146 -36.53 38.16 -71.58
CA VAL A 146 -36.90 37.61 -70.26
C VAL A 146 -36.36 36.19 -70.10
N GLU A 147 -36.57 35.30 -71.08
CA GLU A 147 -36.07 33.93 -71.02
C GLU A 147 -34.55 33.86 -70.90
N SER A 148 -33.81 34.67 -71.67
CA SER A 148 -32.34 34.72 -71.57
C SER A 148 -31.86 35.17 -70.19
N ARG A 149 -32.56 36.14 -69.57
CA ARG A 149 -32.29 36.57 -68.19
C ARG A 149 -32.62 35.50 -67.15
N VAL A 150 -33.71 34.74 -67.34
CA VAL A 150 -34.06 33.60 -66.47
C VAL A 150 -32.99 32.50 -66.59
N ARG A 151 -32.64 32.07 -67.80
CA ARG A 151 -31.56 31.08 -68.04
C ARG A 151 -30.23 31.53 -67.44
N GLN A 152 -29.89 32.81 -67.55
CA GLN A 152 -28.70 33.39 -66.92
C GLN A 152 -28.77 33.36 -65.38
N ALA A 153 -29.93 33.70 -64.79
CA ALA A 153 -30.15 33.64 -63.35
C ALA A 153 -30.10 32.20 -62.81
N GLU A 154 -30.63 31.23 -63.55
CA GLU A 154 -30.54 29.81 -63.22
C GLU A 154 -29.11 29.28 -63.30
N ALA A 155 -28.34 29.64 -64.34
CA ALA A 155 -26.92 29.33 -64.43
C ALA A 155 -26.13 29.91 -63.25
N ASN A 156 -26.35 31.18 -62.91
CA ASN A 156 -25.73 31.83 -61.75
C ASN A 156 -26.11 31.15 -60.42
N ARG A 157 -27.39 30.77 -60.24
CA ARG A 157 -27.87 30.01 -59.08
C ARG A 157 -27.18 28.64 -58.98
N LEU A 158 -27.04 27.93 -60.10
CA LEU A 158 -26.36 26.65 -60.15
C LEU A 158 -24.88 26.78 -59.78
N LEU A 159 -24.18 27.78 -60.32
CA LEU A 159 -22.78 28.09 -60.00
C LEU A 159 -22.57 28.42 -58.50
N LEU A 160 -23.48 29.19 -57.90
CA LEU A 160 -23.44 29.46 -56.45
C LEU A 160 -23.64 28.17 -55.63
N LEU A 161 -24.57 27.31 -56.03
CA LEU A 161 -24.81 26.03 -55.35
C LEU A 161 -23.65 25.04 -55.52
N THR A 162 -23.03 24.95 -56.69
CA THR A 162 -21.85 24.09 -56.90
C THR A 162 -20.64 24.61 -56.13
N ALA A 163 -20.38 25.92 -56.17
CA ALA A 163 -19.31 26.54 -55.37
C ALA A 163 -19.53 26.35 -53.86
N HIS A 164 -20.77 26.46 -53.37
CA HIS A 164 -21.10 26.17 -51.97
C HIS A 164 -20.83 24.69 -51.63
N ARG A 165 -21.32 23.75 -52.46
CA ARG A 165 -21.07 22.31 -52.29
C ARG A 165 -19.57 21.97 -52.27
N GLN A 166 -18.78 22.55 -53.18
CA GLN A 166 -17.32 22.39 -53.23
C GLN A 166 -16.65 22.93 -51.95
N ARG A 167 -16.98 24.16 -51.51
CA ARG A 167 -16.46 24.71 -50.25
C ARG A 167 -16.82 23.85 -49.04
N SER A 168 -18.04 23.30 -48.99
CA SER A 168 -18.47 22.37 -47.94
C SER A 168 -17.71 21.04 -48.00
N ALA A 169 -17.45 20.51 -49.19
CA ALA A 169 -16.67 19.28 -49.38
C ALA A 169 -15.21 19.46 -48.94
N VAL A 170 -14.54 20.53 -49.37
CA VAL A 170 -13.16 20.86 -48.97
C VAL A 170 -13.04 21.03 -47.45
N LYS A 171 -14.00 21.71 -46.80
CA LYS A 171 -14.03 21.82 -45.33
C LYS A 171 -14.16 20.45 -44.66
N LYS A 172 -15.06 19.58 -45.14
CA LYS A 172 -15.22 18.21 -44.62
C LYS A 172 -13.94 17.40 -44.80
N GLU A 173 -13.31 17.48 -45.96
CA GLU A 173 -12.04 16.80 -46.24
C GLU A 173 -10.92 17.28 -45.32
N GLN A 174 -10.74 18.60 -45.16
CA GLN A 174 -9.78 19.16 -44.21
C GLN A 174 -10.03 18.69 -42.77
N THR A 175 -11.29 18.63 -42.32
CA THR A 175 -11.60 18.09 -40.99
C THR A 175 -11.30 16.59 -40.89
N ALA A 176 -11.58 15.80 -41.93
CA ALA A 176 -11.29 14.37 -41.96
C ALA A 176 -9.77 14.09 -41.96
N GLN A 177 -8.99 14.84 -42.75
CA GLN A 177 -7.53 14.78 -42.75
C GLN A 177 -6.94 15.17 -41.38
N SER A 178 -7.45 16.24 -40.75
CA SER A 178 -7.01 16.65 -39.41
C SER A 178 -7.33 15.60 -38.33
N LEU A 179 -8.53 15.00 -38.36
CA LEU A 179 -8.91 13.91 -37.46
C LEU A 179 -8.04 12.66 -37.69
N MET A 180 -7.77 12.30 -38.94
CA MET A 180 -6.89 11.17 -39.27
C MET A 180 -5.45 11.41 -38.77
N GLN A 181 -4.92 12.63 -38.90
CA GLN A 181 -3.62 12.99 -38.33
C GLN A 181 -3.61 12.90 -36.79
N ARG A 182 -4.67 13.33 -36.10
CA ARG A 182 -4.81 13.16 -34.64
C ARG A 182 -4.84 11.68 -34.25
N LEU A 183 -5.63 10.86 -34.93
CA LEU A 183 -5.69 9.41 -34.69
C LEU A 183 -4.32 8.74 -34.86
N ILE A 184 -3.53 9.14 -35.88
CA ILE A 184 -2.16 8.65 -36.09
C ILE A 184 -1.20 9.12 -34.98
N GLN A 185 -1.37 10.35 -34.46
CA GLN A 185 -0.56 10.83 -33.33
C GLN A 185 -0.92 10.08 -32.03
N GLU A 186 -2.21 9.84 -31.78
CA GLU A 186 -2.69 9.05 -30.65
C GLU A 186 -2.25 7.59 -30.72
N SER A 187 -2.27 6.95 -31.90
CA SER A 187 -1.81 5.56 -32.05
C SER A 187 -0.32 5.47 -31.74
N LYS A 188 0.51 6.35 -32.32
CA LYS A 188 1.95 6.46 -32.04
C LYS A 188 2.24 6.71 -30.56
N TYR A 189 1.44 7.55 -29.89
CA TYR A 189 1.57 7.77 -28.44
C TYR A 189 1.23 6.49 -27.65
N LYS A 190 0.12 5.83 -27.95
CA LYS A 190 -0.31 4.56 -27.33
C LYS A 190 0.75 3.46 -27.54
N GLU A 191 1.33 3.36 -28.73
CA GLU A 191 2.45 2.47 -29.05
C GLU A 191 3.72 2.80 -28.23
N CYS A 192 4.10 4.08 -28.13
CA CYS A 192 5.24 4.52 -27.33
C CYS A 192 5.07 4.20 -25.83
N VAL A 193 3.87 4.44 -25.27
CA VAL A 193 3.53 4.09 -23.89
C VAL A 193 3.58 2.58 -23.69
N SER A 194 3.01 1.81 -24.62
CA SER A 194 3.04 0.34 -24.58
C SER A 194 4.46 -0.20 -24.62
N ALA A 195 5.30 0.29 -25.54
CA ALA A 195 6.72 -0.06 -25.64
C ALA A 195 7.49 0.32 -24.35
N ALA A 196 7.19 1.46 -23.72
CA ALA A 196 7.78 1.84 -22.44
C ALA A 196 7.37 0.90 -21.30
N ILE A 197 6.11 0.47 -21.25
CA ILE A 197 5.61 -0.55 -20.30
C ILE A 197 6.32 -1.89 -20.52
N HIS A 198 6.42 -2.36 -21.77
CA HIS A 198 7.14 -3.60 -22.09
C HIS A 198 8.63 -3.53 -21.72
N ARG A 199 9.32 -2.40 -21.99
CA ARG A 199 10.71 -2.17 -21.55
C ARG A 199 10.85 -2.22 -20.03
N LYS A 200 9.93 -1.59 -19.28
CA LYS A 200 9.90 -1.65 -17.80
C LYS A 200 9.67 -3.08 -17.29
N ARG A 201 8.73 -3.83 -17.88
CA ARG A 201 8.45 -5.24 -17.54
C ARG A 201 9.68 -6.12 -17.82
N ALA A 202 10.30 -6.02 -19.00
CA ALA A 202 11.50 -6.77 -19.34
C ALA A 202 12.70 -6.44 -18.42
N ALA A 203 12.87 -5.17 -18.05
CA ALA A 203 13.90 -4.77 -17.09
C ALA A 203 13.65 -5.31 -15.67
N ALA A 204 12.39 -5.33 -15.22
CA ALA A 204 12.01 -5.94 -13.94
C ALA A 204 12.23 -7.46 -13.95
N GLU A 205 11.85 -8.13 -15.04
CA GLU A 205 12.02 -9.58 -15.19
C GLU A 205 13.49 -9.98 -15.25
N LYS A 206 14.34 -9.20 -15.94
CA LYS A 206 15.80 -9.38 -15.93
C LYS A 206 16.42 -9.20 -14.54
N LYS A 207 15.87 -8.30 -13.71
CA LYS A 207 16.28 -8.17 -12.29
C LYS A 207 15.81 -9.39 -11.47
N ARG A 208 14.57 -9.85 -11.66
CA ARG A 208 14.01 -11.02 -10.98
C ARG A 208 14.82 -12.28 -11.26
N SER A 209 15.09 -12.57 -12.53
CA SER A 209 15.90 -13.73 -12.92
C SER A 209 17.35 -13.64 -12.44
N GLY A 210 17.96 -12.44 -12.48
CA GLY A 210 19.30 -12.21 -11.94
C GLY A 210 19.40 -12.47 -10.43
N LEU A 211 18.40 -12.08 -9.65
CA LEU A 211 18.34 -12.38 -8.21
C LEU A 211 18.16 -13.89 -7.96
N LEU A 212 17.27 -14.55 -8.70
CA LEU A 212 17.03 -16.00 -8.58
C LEU A 212 18.27 -16.83 -8.95
N GLU A 213 19.02 -16.47 -10.00
CA GLU A 213 20.27 -17.16 -10.33
C GLU A 213 21.39 -16.90 -9.32
N ALA A 214 21.45 -15.70 -8.74
CA ALA A 214 22.37 -15.42 -7.63
C ALA A 214 22.05 -16.28 -6.40
N GLU A 215 20.76 -16.45 -6.08
CA GLU A 215 20.31 -17.30 -4.96
C GLU A 215 20.56 -18.80 -5.22
N LYS A 216 20.20 -19.31 -6.41
CA LYS A 216 20.56 -20.67 -6.85
C LYS A 216 22.07 -20.93 -6.76
N SER A 217 22.89 -19.94 -7.14
CA SER A 217 24.35 -20.04 -7.06
C SER A 217 24.86 -20.13 -5.61
N ARG A 218 24.27 -19.34 -4.69
CA ARG A 218 24.55 -19.45 -3.24
C ARG A 218 24.09 -20.80 -2.66
N ALA A 219 22.92 -21.29 -3.07
CA ALA A 219 22.43 -22.60 -2.64
C ALA A 219 23.35 -23.73 -3.12
N ARG A 220 23.79 -23.70 -4.38
CA ARG A 220 24.79 -24.62 -4.94
C ARG A 220 26.13 -24.55 -4.19
N SER A 221 26.63 -23.36 -3.84
CA SER A 221 27.89 -23.23 -3.10
C SER A 221 27.79 -23.78 -1.66
N ARG A 222 26.66 -23.55 -0.97
CA ARG A 222 26.36 -24.17 0.34
C ARG A 222 26.30 -25.69 0.24
N ALA A 223 25.61 -26.25 -0.75
CA ALA A 223 25.53 -27.69 -0.97
C ALA A 223 26.91 -28.33 -1.25
N LEU A 224 27.77 -27.64 -2.02
CA LEU A 224 29.15 -28.07 -2.25
C LEU A 224 30.00 -28.00 -0.97
N LEU A 225 29.80 -26.99 -0.12
CA LEU A 225 30.49 -26.87 1.17
C LEU A 225 30.05 -27.98 2.14
N VAL A 226 28.75 -28.26 2.24
CA VAL A 226 28.22 -29.39 3.02
C VAL A 226 28.79 -30.72 2.52
N ARG A 227 28.84 -30.94 1.20
CA ARG A 227 29.44 -32.16 0.61
C ARG A 227 30.94 -32.28 0.94
N LYS A 228 31.69 -31.19 0.91
CA LYS A 228 33.11 -31.17 1.33
C LYS A 228 33.28 -31.53 2.81
N ILE A 229 32.46 -30.95 3.69
CA ILE A 229 32.47 -31.26 5.13
C ILE A 229 32.09 -32.72 5.39
N ALA A 230 31.03 -33.22 4.75
CA ALA A 230 30.61 -34.61 4.86
C ALA A 230 31.74 -35.58 4.44
N ASN A 231 32.41 -35.30 3.32
CA ASN A 231 33.56 -36.09 2.86
C ASN A 231 34.75 -36.02 3.82
N SER A 232 35.03 -34.86 4.44
CA SER A 232 36.10 -34.75 5.45
C SER A 232 35.77 -35.50 6.74
N VAL A 233 34.52 -35.43 7.21
CA VAL A 233 34.04 -36.18 8.39
C VAL A 233 34.07 -37.68 8.12
N TYR A 234 33.66 -38.13 6.93
CA TYR A 234 33.77 -39.52 6.52
C TYR A 234 35.23 -40.00 6.50
N SER A 235 36.13 -39.23 5.87
CA SER A 235 37.57 -39.53 5.85
C SER A 235 38.17 -39.58 7.25
N GLN A 236 37.77 -38.66 8.14
CA GLN A 236 38.21 -38.63 9.54
C GLN A 236 37.75 -39.87 10.31
N ARG A 237 36.46 -40.24 10.20
CA ARG A 237 35.91 -41.47 10.80
C ARG A 237 36.56 -42.74 10.24
N GLU A 238 36.97 -42.74 8.97
CA GLU A 238 37.71 -43.86 8.35
C GLU A 238 39.16 -43.94 8.86
N ILE A 239 39.82 -42.80 9.11
CA ILE A 239 41.14 -42.74 9.76
C ILE A 239 41.04 -43.21 11.21
N GLU A 240 40.01 -42.81 11.95
CA GLU A 240 39.78 -43.25 13.33
C GLU A 240 39.45 -44.75 13.42
N ARG A 241 38.60 -45.27 12.52
CA ARG A 241 38.36 -46.72 12.43
C ARG A 241 39.63 -47.51 12.12
N ARG A 242 40.48 -47.02 11.21
CA ARG A 242 41.80 -47.62 10.95
C ARG A 242 42.69 -47.58 12.19
N ARG A 243 42.86 -46.42 12.84
CA ARG A 243 43.63 -46.29 14.09
C ARG A 243 43.14 -47.23 15.20
N LEU A 244 41.83 -47.37 15.38
CA LEU A 244 41.26 -48.30 16.37
C LEU A 244 41.53 -49.77 16.01
N LYS A 245 41.45 -50.13 14.72
CA LYS A 245 41.85 -51.45 14.24
C LYS A 245 43.33 -51.70 14.51
N ASP A 246 44.20 -50.77 14.15
CA ASP A 246 45.64 -50.86 14.36
C ASP A 246 45.96 -50.97 15.86
N GLN A 247 45.29 -50.20 16.73
CA GLN A 247 45.40 -50.31 18.18
C GLN A 247 44.92 -51.64 18.73
N LEU A 248 43.84 -52.23 18.18
CA LEU A 248 43.37 -53.56 18.57
C LEU A 248 44.36 -54.64 18.13
N GLU A 249 44.90 -54.53 16.92
CA GLU A 249 45.93 -55.45 16.41
C GLU A 249 47.22 -55.35 17.23
N ASP A 250 47.66 -54.14 17.57
CA ASP A 250 48.73 -53.85 18.51
C ASP A 250 48.48 -54.42 19.91
N ARG A 251 47.24 -54.35 20.41
CA ARG A 251 46.86 -54.92 21.71
C ARG A 251 46.82 -56.43 21.67
N LEU A 252 46.40 -57.05 20.56
CA LEU A 252 46.46 -58.49 20.34
C LEU A 252 47.91 -58.98 20.21
N GLN A 253 48.76 -58.26 19.47
CA GLN A 253 50.19 -58.54 19.38
C GLN A 253 50.89 -58.33 20.74
N ARG A 254 50.55 -57.27 21.48
CA ARG A 254 51.04 -57.06 22.85
C ARG A 254 50.51 -58.12 23.81
N ALA A 255 49.26 -58.56 23.72
CA ALA A 255 48.74 -59.67 24.53
C ALA A 255 49.44 -61.00 24.17
N LYS A 256 49.76 -61.24 22.89
CA LYS A 256 50.55 -62.40 22.44
C LYS A 256 51.99 -62.34 22.99
N LYS A 257 52.65 -61.18 22.92
CA LYS A 257 53.97 -60.92 23.52
C LYS A 257 53.93 -61.06 25.04
N LEU A 258 53.00 -60.40 25.72
CA LEU A 258 52.80 -60.48 27.17
C LEU A 258 52.37 -61.87 27.63
N ARG A 259 51.70 -62.68 26.82
CA ARG A 259 51.44 -64.09 27.14
C ARG A 259 52.72 -64.92 27.03
N ALA A 260 53.54 -64.70 26.01
CA ALA A 260 54.87 -65.31 25.90
C ALA A 260 55.82 -64.84 27.01
N GLU A 261 55.77 -63.56 27.38
CA GLU A 261 56.53 -62.98 28.48
C GLU A 261 55.98 -63.37 29.85
N TYR A 262 54.67 -63.58 30.04
CA TYR A 262 54.10 -64.09 31.29
C TYR A 262 54.45 -65.56 31.49
N LEU A 263 54.49 -66.35 30.41
CA LEU A 263 55.11 -67.69 30.43
C LEU A 263 56.61 -67.62 30.79
N ARG A 264 57.29 -66.51 30.47
CA ARG A 264 58.70 -66.20 30.87
C ARG A 264 58.83 -65.57 32.27
N GLN A 265 57.79 -64.90 32.77
CA GLN A 265 57.72 -64.10 34.01
C GLN A 265 56.91 -64.79 35.12
N ARG A 266 56.42 -66.01 34.88
CA ARG A 266 56.06 -66.94 35.97
C ARG A 266 57.27 -67.23 36.89
N GLY A 267 58.47 -66.81 36.51
CA GLY A 267 59.67 -66.72 37.36
C GLY A 267 60.01 -65.32 37.93
N SER A 268 59.17 -64.27 37.82
CA SER A 268 59.46 -62.96 38.44
C SER A 268 58.24 -62.03 38.61
N LEU A 269 57.89 -61.71 39.86
CA LEU A 269 56.80 -60.80 40.26
C LEU A 269 57.31 -59.81 41.33
N ARG A 270 57.37 -58.48 41.03
CA ARG A 270 57.42 -57.35 42.01
C ARG A 270 57.55 -55.96 41.34
N SER A 271 56.55 -55.49 40.56
CA SER A 271 56.62 -54.11 40.00
C SER A 271 55.31 -53.35 39.72
N ARG A 272 54.11 -53.95 39.86
CA ARG A 272 52.87 -53.36 39.30
C ARG A 272 52.18 -52.27 40.15
N ILE A 273 52.54 -52.11 41.42
CA ILE A 273 51.72 -51.34 42.39
C ILE A 273 51.87 -49.80 42.25
N ARG A 274 52.95 -49.28 41.65
CA ARG A 274 53.31 -47.85 41.73
C ARG A 274 52.69 -46.90 40.67
N ALA A 275 51.90 -47.40 39.72
CA ALA A 275 51.49 -46.60 38.55
C ALA A 275 50.13 -45.88 38.67
N ASN A 276 49.20 -46.38 39.50
CA ASN A 276 47.80 -45.90 39.50
C ASN A 276 47.55 -44.62 40.32
N SER A 277 48.49 -44.18 41.17
CA SER A 277 48.29 -43.01 42.04
C SER A 277 48.27 -41.66 41.32
N ASN A 278 48.95 -41.54 40.19
CA ASN A 278 49.27 -40.22 39.63
C ASN A 278 48.15 -39.64 38.74
N VAL A 279 47.32 -40.49 38.12
CA VAL A 279 46.28 -40.05 37.17
C VAL A 279 45.09 -39.38 37.88
N LEU A 280 44.82 -39.76 39.14
CA LEU A 280 43.67 -39.23 39.90
C LEU A 280 43.88 -37.77 40.34
N VAL A 281 45.14 -37.37 40.59
CA VAL A 281 45.50 -36.04 41.11
C VAL A 281 45.38 -34.96 40.03
N GLU A 282 45.83 -35.25 38.81
CA GLU A 282 45.83 -34.27 37.70
C GLU A 282 44.43 -33.83 37.26
N GLN A 283 43.43 -34.72 37.35
CA GLN A 283 42.04 -34.39 37.03
C GLN A 283 41.41 -33.45 38.08
N GLY A 284 41.75 -33.63 39.36
CA GLY A 284 41.30 -32.73 40.44
C GLY A 284 41.82 -31.30 40.28
N GLU A 285 43.08 -31.14 39.88
CA GLU A 285 43.66 -29.82 39.63
C GLU A 285 43.08 -29.08 38.42
N PHE A 286 42.72 -29.79 37.36
CA PHE A 286 42.07 -29.16 36.20
C PHE A 286 40.68 -28.60 36.56
N LEU A 287 39.90 -29.37 37.33
CA LEU A 287 38.58 -28.97 37.78
C LEU A 287 38.64 -27.79 38.76
N SER A 288 39.56 -27.79 39.73
CA SER A 288 39.73 -26.67 40.67
C SER A 288 40.12 -25.37 39.96
N ARG A 289 41.02 -25.43 38.97
CA ARG A 289 41.41 -24.28 38.13
C ARG A 289 40.29 -23.81 37.20
N LYS A 290 39.33 -24.68 36.84
CA LYS A 290 38.11 -24.32 36.09
C LYS A 290 37.11 -23.63 37.02
N LEU A 291 36.82 -24.20 38.19
CA LEU A 291 35.95 -23.62 39.23
C LEU A 291 36.42 -22.22 39.65
N ALA A 292 37.71 -22.07 39.95
CA ALA A 292 38.30 -20.80 40.36
C ALA A 292 38.29 -19.72 39.26
N ARG A 293 38.13 -20.09 37.98
CA ARG A 293 37.93 -19.13 36.89
C ARG A 293 36.48 -18.67 36.81
N TYR A 294 35.51 -19.60 36.88
CA TYR A 294 34.09 -19.23 36.95
C TYR A 294 33.75 -18.43 38.20
N TRP A 295 34.33 -18.74 39.37
CA TRP A 295 34.15 -17.97 40.59
C TRP A 295 34.65 -16.52 40.45
N ARG A 296 35.86 -16.33 39.92
CA ARG A 296 36.40 -14.98 39.64
C ARG A 296 35.60 -14.24 38.56
N GLN A 297 35.04 -14.94 37.58
CA GLN A 297 34.16 -14.36 36.58
C GLN A 297 32.79 -13.97 37.15
N PHE A 298 32.22 -14.78 38.03
CA PHE A 298 30.99 -14.49 38.78
C PHE A 298 31.15 -13.24 39.65
N VAL A 299 32.22 -13.15 40.44
CA VAL A 299 32.54 -11.95 41.24
C VAL A 299 32.72 -10.70 40.36
N ARG A 300 33.25 -10.84 39.14
CA ARG A 300 33.51 -9.71 38.23
C ARG A 300 32.31 -9.28 37.39
N LEU A 301 31.32 -10.15 37.15
CA LEU A 301 30.20 -9.89 36.23
C LEU A 301 28.92 -9.36 36.92
N ARG A 302 29.06 -8.75 38.11
CA ARG A 302 28.04 -8.22 39.02
C ARG A 302 27.57 -9.25 40.05
N GLY A 303 27.19 -8.75 41.23
CA GLY A 303 27.04 -9.53 42.45
C GLY A 303 25.91 -10.56 42.45
N THR A 304 25.75 -11.23 43.60
CA THR A 304 24.68 -12.20 43.83
C THR A 304 23.30 -11.62 43.49
N THR A 305 22.34 -12.48 43.14
CA THR A 305 20.94 -12.06 42.91
C THR A 305 20.39 -11.26 44.11
N PHE A 306 20.80 -11.63 45.33
CA PHE A 306 20.56 -10.88 46.57
C PHE A 306 21.14 -9.45 46.55
N ALA A 307 22.39 -9.26 46.10
CA ALA A 307 22.99 -7.93 45.97
C ALA A 307 22.27 -7.06 44.92
N LEU A 308 21.91 -7.63 43.76
CA LEU A 308 21.11 -6.91 42.76
C LEU A 308 19.72 -6.53 43.28
N THR A 309 19.09 -7.42 44.06
CA THR A 309 17.79 -7.19 44.69
C THR A 309 17.87 -6.08 45.76
N LYS A 310 18.94 -6.04 46.57
CA LYS A 310 19.19 -4.93 47.50
C LYS A 310 19.38 -3.58 46.80
N VAL A 311 20.10 -3.55 45.67
CA VAL A 311 20.25 -2.32 44.88
C VAL A 311 18.93 -1.90 44.24
N TYR A 312 18.06 -2.84 43.86
CA TYR A 312 16.70 -2.51 43.40
C TYR A 312 15.82 -1.95 44.51
N VAL A 313 15.81 -2.56 45.70
CA VAL A 313 15.01 -2.06 46.85
C VAL A 313 15.48 -0.66 47.28
N ALA A 314 16.76 -0.33 47.12
CA ALA A 314 17.27 1.02 47.36
C ALA A 314 16.74 2.11 46.39
N LEU A 315 16.06 1.73 45.29
CA LEU A 315 15.35 2.67 44.41
C LEU A 315 13.95 3.03 44.92
N ASP A 316 13.45 2.36 45.97
CA ASP A 316 12.14 2.54 46.60
C ASP A 316 10.92 2.48 45.64
N ILE A 317 11.02 1.75 44.53
CA ILE A 317 9.88 1.49 43.62
C ILE A 317 9.13 0.26 44.13
N ASN A 318 8.01 0.46 44.83
CA ASN A 318 7.14 -0.60 45.37
C ASN A 318 5.65 -0.22 45.34
N GLU A 319 4.74 -1.18 45.51
CA GLU A 319 3.27 -1.01 45.43
C GLU A 319 2.77 0.11 46.36
N ARG A 320 3.42 0.36 47.50
CA ARG A 320 3.01 1.38 48.47
C ARG A 320 3.56 2.76 48.11
N SER A 321 4.85 2.89 47.79
CA SER A 321 5.44 4.17 47.40
C SER A 321 4.80 4.70 46.10
N VAL A 322 4.59 3.82 45.13
CA VAL A 322 4.00 4.14 43.82
C VAL A 322 2.53 4.58 43.90
N LYS A 323 1.78 4.16 44.92
CA LYS A 323 0.40 4.64 45.18
C LYS A 323 0.34 5.96 45.96
N LEU A 324 1.45 6.42 46.54
CA LEU A 324 1.54 7.63 47.37
C LEU A 324 2.31 8.78 46.71
N MET A 325 3.21 8.46 45.79
CA MET A 325 4.00 9.39 44.99
C MET A 325 3.12 10.07 43.91
N PRO A 326 3.39 11.32 43.49
CA PRO A 326 2.75 11.92 42.32
C PRO A 326 3.31 11.37 41.00
N PHE A 327 2.50 11.42 39.94
CA PHE A 327 2.81 10.81 38.64
C PHE A 327 4.11 11.33 38.01
N GLU A 328 4.37 12.63 38.11
CA GLU A 328 5.55 13.29 37.55
C GLU A 328 6.84 12.82 38.23
N GLU A 329 6.82 12.63 39.54
CA GLU A 329 7.97 12.15 40.31
C GLU A 329 8.27 10.68 39.98
N LEU A 330 7.23 9.85 39.92
CA LEU A 330 7.35 8.44 39.51
C LEU A 330 7.90 8.31 38.08
N ALA A 331 7.42 9.13 37.15
CA ALA A 331 7.90 9.15 35.78
C ALA A 331 9.40 9.48 35.71
N LEU A 332 9.86 10.52 36.44
CA LEU A 332 11.27 10.89 36.52
C LEU A 332 12.15 9.77 37.11
N GLN A 333 11.69 9.07 38.14
CA GLN A 333 12.42 7.93 38.72
C GLN A 333 12.55 6.75 37.76
N ILE A 334 11.47 6.43 37.02
CA ILE A 334 11.41 5.35 36.02
C ILE A 334 12.23 5.68 34.76
N GLU A 335 12.28 6.94 34.34
CA GLU A 335 13.10 7.38 33.20
C GLU A 335 14.59 7.45 33.51
N SER A 336 14.97 7.49 34.80
CA SER A 336 16.36 7.64 35.20
C SER A 336 17.25 6.52 34.65
N ALA A 337 18.42 6.90 34.14
CA ALA A 337 19.36 5.97 33.55
C ALA A 337 19.98 4.98 34.56
N GLU A 338 19.81 5.22 35.86
CA GLU A 338 20.24 4.34 36.95
C GLU A 338 19.19 3.27 37.21
N THR A 339 17.92 3.65 37.46
CA THR A 339 16.79 2.71 37.57
C THR A 339 16.75 1.73 36.41
N ILE A 340 16.83 2.23 35.17
CA ILE A 340 16.81 1.37 33.97
C ILE A 340 17.98 0.36 33.98
N LYS A 341 19.18 0.74 34.44
CA LYS A 341 20.35 -0.16 34.49
C LYS A 341 20.25 -1.21 35.60
N VAL A 342 19.74 -0.82 36.77
CA VAL A 342 19.57 -1.71 37.93
C VAL A 342 18.48 -2.73 37.66
N VAL A 343 17.29 -2.26 37.24
CA VAL A 343 16.14 -3.12 36.90
C VAL A 343 16.51 -4.06 35.76
N LYS A 344 17.24 -3.58 34.74
CA LYS A 344 17.77 -4.45 33.68
C LYS A 344 18.66 -5.57 34.24
N ALA A 345 19.62 -5.23 35.10
CA ALA A 345 20.55 -6.23 35.65
C ALA A 345 19.84 -7.31 36.46
N LEU A 346 18.75 -6.97 37.16
CA LEU A 346 17.92 -7.91 37.90
C LEU A 346 17.06 -8.78 36.97
N LEU A 347 16.41 -8.18 35.97
CA LEU A 347 15.59 -8.90 34.98
C LEU A 347 16.42 -9.83 34.09
N ASP A 348 17.57 -9.38 33.57
CA ASP A 348 18.52 -10.21 32.82
C ASP A 348 18.96 -11.44 33.66
N ARG A 349 19.03 -11.30 35.00
CA ARG A 349 19.38 -12.38 35.95
C ARG A 349 18.21 -13.33 36.20
N PHE A 350 16.96 -12.87 36.19
CA PHE A 350 15.77 -13.72 36.25
C PHE A 350 15.55 -14.47 34.91
N GLU A 351 15.73 -13.79 33.78
CA GLU A 351 15.75 -14.39 32.44
C GLU A 351 16.78 -15.53 32.35
N SER A 352 18.02 -15.27 32.79
CA SER A 352 19.07 -16.31 32.86
C SER A 352 18.68 -17.51 33.74
N ARG A 353 17.92 -17.30 34.83
CA ARG A 353 17.52 -18.38 35.74
C ARG A 353 16.36 -19.21 35.18
N ILE A 354 15.41 -18.59 34.49
CA ILE A 354 14.27 -19.31 33.90
C ILE A 354 14.69 -20.10 32.65
N THR A 355 15.61 -19.57 31.83
CA THR A 355 16.15 -20.31 30.67
C THR A 355 16.98 -21.53 31.10
N LEU A 356 17.83 -21.39 32.12
CA LEU A 356 18.62 -22.52 32.65
C LEU A 356 17.75 -23.63 33.25
N ARG A 357 16.52 -23.33 33.70
CA ARG A 357 15.56 -24.36 34.13
C ARG A 357 14.99 -25.12 32.94
N GLY A 358 14.57 -24.42 31.89
CA GLY A 358 13.97 -25.03 30.69
C GLY A 358 14.91 -26.00 29.95
N GLU A 359 16.23 -25.80 30.08
CA GLU A 359 17.26 -26.70 29.52
C GLU A 359 17.59 -27.90 30.43
N ALA A 360 17.19 -27.88 31.70
CA ALA A 360 17.55 -28.89 32.71
C ALA A 360 16.44 -29.92 33.01
N THR A 361 15.16 -29.58 32.80
CA THR A 361 14.05 -30.54 32.90
C THR A 361 13.97 -31.44 31.66
N CYS A 362 13.90 -32.75 31.87
CA CYS A 362 13.78 -33.75 30.81
C CYS A 362 12.60 -33.49 29.86
N ALA A 363 12.69 -34.03 28.65
CA ALA A 363 11.91 -33.64 27.47
C ALA A 363 10.39 -33.92 27.48
N SER A 364 9.77 -34.15 28.64
CA SER A 364 8.32 -34.32 28.81
C SER A 364 7.57 -33.00 29.02
N ASP A 365 8.19 -31.97 29.63
CA ASP A 365 7.50 -30.76 30.12
C ASP A 365 7.81 -29.49 29.28
N ILE A 366 8.08 -29.67 27.99
CA ILE A 366 8.48 -28.62 27.03
C ILE A 366 7.34 -27.59 26.77
N SER A 367 6.14 -27.79 27.32
CA SER A 367 4.97 -26.92 27.18
C SER A 367 4.92 -25.71 28.14
N SER A 368 5.85 -25.58 29.10
CA SER A 368 5.70 -24.64 30.22
C SER A 368 6.07 -23.16 29.95
N LEU A 369 6.83 -22.84 28.90
CA LEU A 369 7.12 -21.44 28.51
C LEU A 369 6.28 -21.03 27.30
N GLU A 370 5.37 -20.07 27.50
CA GLU A 370 4.57 -19.52 26.39
C GLU A 370 5.46 -18.78 25.35
N PRO A 371 5.16 -18.92 24.04
CA PRO A 371 5.93 -18.31 22.96
C PRO A 371 5.57 -16.81 22.76
N ILE A 372 6.25 -15.97 23.54
CA ILE A 372 5.95 -14.53 23.68
C ILE A 372 6.60 -13.64 22.60
N ASP A 373 7.52 -14.16 21.78
CA ASP A 373 8.32 -13.37 20.82
C ASP A 373 7.46 -12.44 19.91
N HIS A 374 6.31 -12.95 19.46
CA HIS A 374 5.36 -12.21 18.62
C HIS A 374 4.70 -11.00 19.32
N LEU A 375 4.65 -10.99 20.66
CA LEU A 375 4.23 -9.85 21.48
C LEU A 375 5.39 -8.87 21.68
N LEU A 376 6.61 -9.38 21.91
CA LEU A 376 7.81 -8.55 22.07
C LEU A 376 8.14 -7.76 20.82
N GLU A 377 7.99 -8.34 19.63
CA GLU A 377 8.15 -7.62 18.35
C GLU A 377 7.18 -6.44 18.20
N ARG A 378 5.98 -6.50 18.80
CA ARG A 378 4.99 -5.41 18.76
C ARG A 378 5.26 -4.29 19.77
N VAL A 379 6.01 -4.57 20.84
CA VAL A 379 6.37 -3.58 21.88
C VAL A 379 7.79 -3.03 21.67
N ALA A 380 8.62 -3.71 20.89
CA ALA A 380 9.92 -3.22 20.46
C ALA A 380 9.76 -1.90 19.69
N SER A 381 10.39 -0.83 20.19
CA SER A 381 10.32 0.47 19.54
C SER A 381 10.87 0.40 18.11
N PRO A 382 10.16 0.92 17.09
CA PRO A 382 10.70 1.00 15.74
C PRO A 382 12.04 1.74 15.78
N ARG A 383 13.12 1.11 15.30
CA ARG A 383 14.43 1.76 15.22
C ARG A 383 14.28 3.06 14.43
N ARG A 384 14.34 4.22 15.11
CA ARG A 384 14.40 5.53 14.46
C ARG A 384 15.53 5.47 13.42
N ARG A 385 15.17 5.52 12.14
CA ARG A 385 16.12 5.51 11.04
C ARG A 385 16.78 6.89 11.04
N GLY A 386 17.85 7.03 11.82
CA GLY A 386 18.53 8.30 12.02
C GLY A 386 18.84 8.97 10.68
N ASN A 387 18.36 10.20 10.52
CA ASN A 387 18.61 11.00 9.33
C ASN A 387 20.13 11.13 9.14
N VAL A 388 20.64 10.59 8.03
CA VAL A 388 22.03 10.76 7.63
C VAL A 388 22.18 12.19 7.11
N SER A 389 22.44 13.13 8.02
CA SER A 389 22.80 14.49 7.69
C SER A 389 24.21 14.53 7.11
N ASN A 390 24.38 15.29 6.03
CA ASN A 390 25.63 15.34 5.27
C ASN A 390 26.74 16.07 6.05
N ALA A 391 27.70 15.33 6.60
CA ALA A 391 28.95 15.88 7.11
C ALA A 391 30.05 15.83 6.04
N THR A 392 30.49 17.01 5.59
CA THR A 392 31.49 17.18 4.53
C THR A 392 32.93 16.98 5.02
N ARG A 393 33.69 16.19 4.25
CA ARG A 393 35.17 16.24 4.08
C ARG A 393 36.05 16.38 5.34
N SER A 394 36.73 15.29 5.69
CA SER A 394 38.15 15.34 6.07
C SER A 394 38.95 14.25 5.32
N LYS A 395 40.18 14.58 4.89
CA LYS A 395 41.04 13.69 4.08
C LYS A 395 41.82 12.71 4.97
N GLY A 396 41.85 11.45 4.53
CA GLY A 396 43.05 10.61 4.57
C GLY A 396 43.38 9.89 5.89
N VAL A 397 43.35 8.55 5.86
CA VAL A 397 44.54 7.69 5.72
C VAL A 397 44.06 6.25 5.50
N LYS A 398 44.73 5.49 4.63
CA LYS A 398 44.38 4.09 4.34
C LYS A 398 44.76 3.19 5.52
N LYS A 399 43.81 2.41 6.05
CA LYS A 399 44.12 1.20 6.83
C LYS A 399 43.24 0.04 6.35
N VAL A 400 43.90 -1.03 5.90
CA VAL A 400 43.24 -2.27 5.48
C VAL A 400 42.64 -2.95 6.70
N GLY A 401 41.35 -3.31 6.64
CA GLY A 401 40.62 -3.90 7.75
C GLY A 401 39.52 -4.83 7.27
N SER A 402 39.62 -6.08 7.71
CA SER A 402 38.67 -7.21 7.55
C SER A 402 37.23 -6.85 7.16
N ARG A 403 36.80 -7.31 5.98
CA ARG A 403 35.38 -7.42 5.60
C ARG A 403 34.76 -8.59 6.39
N ARG A 404 34.33 -8.33 7.63
CA ARG A 404 33.42 -9.24 8.34
C ARG A 404 32.05 -9.15 7.67
N GLU A 405 31.51 -10.29 7.24
CA GLU A 405 30.13 -10.35 6.80
C GLU A 405 29.23 -9.99 7.99
N VAL A 406 28.45 -8.92 7.83
CA VAL A 406 27.33 -8.63 8.73
C VAL A 406 26.24 -9.64 8.40
N ALA A 407 26.32 -10.81 9.04
CA ALA A 407 25.15 -11.62 9.25
C ALA A 407 24.14 -10.76 10.02
N HIS A 408 22.88 -10.75 9.58
CA HIS A 408 21.80 -10.16 10.35
C HIS A 408 21.56 -11.02 11.60
N SER A 409 22.31 -10.76 12.67
CA SER A 409 21.79 -11.00 14.00
C SER A 409 20.63 -10.04 14.18
N SER A 410 19.40 -10.55 14.11
CA SER A 410 18.30 -9.91 14.83
C SER A 410 18.75 -9.82 16.29
N ASP A 411 18.81 -8.60 16.83
CA ASP A 411 19.04 -8.41 18.26
C ASP A 411 17.87 -9.10 18.97
N LYS A 412 18.11 -10.26 19.60
CA LYS A 412 17.07 -10.95 20.37
C LYS A 412 16.59 -9.98 21.45
N SER A 413 15.30 -9.62 21.41
CA SER A 413 14.68 -8.85 22.48
C SER A 413 14.71 -9.65 23.77
N SER A 414 15.16 -9.03 24.86
CA SER A 414 15.07 -9.60 26.22
C SER A 414 13.62 -9.98 26.53
N ARG A 415 13.39 -11.15 27.14
CA ARG A 415 12.04 -11.65 27.52
C ARG A 415 11.27 -10.64 28.37
N TYR A 416 11.98 -9.85 29.19
CA TYR A 416 11.40 -8.80 30.05
C TYR A 416 11.92 -7.40 29.67
N PRO A 417 11.30 -6.68 28.71
CA PRO A 417 11.69 -5.31 28.39
C PRO A 417 11.45 -4.36 29.56
N VAL A 418 12.55 -3.82 30.11
CA VAL A 418 12.60 -2.99 31.32
C VAL A 418 11.53 -1.89 31.37
N ARG A 419 11.33 -1.14 30.28
CA ARG A 419 10.34 -0.06 30.22
C ARG A 419 8.91 -0.59 30.38
N VAL A 420 8.60 -1.77 29.86
CA VAL A 420 7.26 -2.39 29.91
C VAL A 420 6.97 -2.94 31.31
N VAL A 421 8.00 -3.50 31.97
CA VAL A 421 7.96 -3.89 33.38
C VAL A 421 7.70 -2.67 34.28
N LEU A 422 8.43 -1.56 34.07
CA LEU A 422 8.23 -0.34 34.86
C LEU A 422 6.89 0.36 34.58
N CYS A 423 6.34 0.24 33.36
CA CYS A 423 4.97 0.69 33.09
C CYS A 423 3.91 -0.02 33.94
N ALA A 424 4.15 -1.25 34.44
CA ALA A 424 3.19 -1.93 35.31
C ALA A 424 3.02 -1.19 36.64
N TYR A 425 4.10 -0.63 37.19
CA TYR A 425 4.05 0.25 38.35
C TYR A 425 3.30 1.56 38.03
N MET A 426 3.53 2.19 36.87
CA MET A 426 2.79 3.40 36.48
C MET A 426 1.28 3.15 36.37
N ILE A 427 0.87 2.01 35.80
CA ILE A 427 -0.54 1.58 35.70
C ILE A 427 -1.15 1.34 37.08
N LEU A 428 -0.38 0.75 38.01
CA LEU A 428 -0.82 0.44 39.37
C LEU A 428 -0.96 1.68 40.27
N GLY A 429 -0.09 2.67 40.12
CA GLY A 429 -0.12 3.92 40.88
C GLY A 429 -1.11 4.95 40.34
N HIS A 430 -1.13 5.14 39.01
CA HIS A 430 -1.88 6.23 38.36
C HIS A 430 -2.66 5.76 37.12
N PRO A 431 -3.65 4.86 37.27
CA PRO A 431 -4.46 4.38 36.15
C PRO A 431 -5.16 5.54 35.39
N ASP A 432 -5.61 6.56 36.12
CA ASP A 432 -6.29 7.74 35.55
C ASP A 432 -5.36 8.68 34.75
N ALA A 433 -4.03 8.59 34.93
CA ALA A 433 -3.05 9.34 34.16
C ALA A 433 -2.51 8.55 32.94
N VAL A 434 -2.57 7.22 32.99
CA VAL A 434 -2.10 6.32 31.93
C VAL A 434 -3.21 6.00 30.92
N PHE A 435 -4.49 6.00 31.34
CA PHE A 435 -5.62 5.65 30.48
C PHE A 435 -6.47 6.86 30.11
N ASN A 436 -6.74 7.00 28.80
CA ASN A 436 -7.64 8.03 28.26
C ASN A 436 -9.15 7.77 28.56
N GLY A 437 -9.48 6.73 29.33
CA GLY A 437 -10.84 6.34 29.72
C GLY A 437 -10.88 4.97 30.41
N LYS A 438 -12.00 4.64 31.06
CA LYS A 438 -12.20 3.35 31.75
C LYS A 438 -13.04 2.41 30.89
N GLY A 439 -12.43 1.31 30.42
CA GLY A 439 -13.07 0.25 29.66
C GLY A 439 -12.54 -1.12 30.04
N GLU A 440 -13.13 -2.18 29.47
CA GLU A 440 -12.83 -3.58 29.84
C GLU A 440 -11.36 -3.97 29.64
N HIS A 441 -10.72 -3.45 28.59
CA HIS A 441 -9.30 -3.71 28.34
C HIS A 441 -8.38 -2.98 29.32
N GLU A 442 -8.76 -1.77 29.72
CA GLU A 442 -8.05 -0.92 30.67
C GLU A 442 -8.16 -1.48 32.11
N ILE A 443 -9.35 -1.96 32.50
CA ILE A 443 -9.57 -2.66 33.78
C ILE A 443 -8.75 -3.95 33.84
N ALA A 444 -8.88 -4.83 32.84
CA ALA A 444 -8.14 -6.08 32.81
C ALA A 444 -6.61 -5.89 32.68
N LEU A 445 -6.15 -4.77 32.13
CA LEU A 445 -4.73 -4.38 32.16
C LEU A 445 -4.30 -3.94 33.57
N ALA A 446 -5.12 -3.16 34.29
CA ALA A 446 -4.82 -2.77 35.67
C ALA A 446 -4.74 -4.00 36.60
N GLU A 447 -5.72 -4.92 36.52
CA GLU A 447 -5.74 -6.16 37.32
C GLU A 447 -4.54 -7.08 37.03
N SER A 448 -4.15 -7.20 35.76
CA SER A 448 -2.98 -8.00 35.37
C SER A 448 -1.66 -7.32 35.74
N ALA A 449 -1.58 -5.98 35.70
CA ALA A 449 -0.43 -5.21 36.19
C ALA A 449 -0.26 -5.35 37.70
N GLU A 450 -1.35 -5.25 38.48
CA GLU A 450 -1.37 -5.47 39.92
C GLU A 450 -0.91 -6.90 40.28
N SER A 451 -1.43 -7.91 39.58
CA SER A 451 -1.05 -9.31 39.74
C SER A 451 0.44 -9.55 39.43
N PHE A 452 0.96 -8.92 38.36
CA PHE A 452 2.36 -8.99 37.98
C PHE A 452 3.29 -8.29 38.98
N VAL A 453 2.97 -7.07 39.41
CA VAL A 453 3.77 -6.33 40.42
C VAL A 453 3.82 -7.09 41.73
N ARG A 454 2.69 -7.65 42.20
CA ARG A 454 2.67 -8.52 43.39
C ARG A 454 3.53 -9.76 43.22
N GLY A 455 3.49 -10.40 42.03
CA GLY A 455 4.34 -11.54 41.70
C GLY A 455 5.83 -11.21 41.77
N PHE A 456 6.22 -10.04 41.25
CA PHE A 456 7.60 -9.54 41.25
C PHE A 456 8.09 -9.14 42.65
N GLU A 457 7.27 -8.44 43.43
CA GLU A 457 7.61 -8.10 44.82
C GLU A 457 7.69 -9.30 45.74
N LEU A 458 6.82 -10.30 45.55
CA LEU A 458 6.88 -11.53 46.32
C LEU A 458 8.16 -12.33 45.98
N LEU A 459 8.60 -12.30 44.72
CA LEU A 459 9.89 -12.85 44.30
C LEU A 459 11.06 -12.11 44.96
N ILE A 460 11.01 -10.78 45.05
CA ILE A 460 11.99 -9.93 45.74
C ILE A 460 12.06 -10.26 47.25
N LYS A 461 10.90 -10.39 47.91
CA LYS A 461 10.80 -10.77 49.32
C LYS A 461 11.39 -12.16 49.56
N ILE A 462 11.07 -13.15 48.71
CA ILE A 462 11.66 -14.50 48.82
C ILE A 462 13.18 -14.50 48.62
N ILE A 463 13.75 -13.59 47.82
CA ILE A 463 15.21 -13.45 47.67
C ILE A 463 15.87 -12.85 48.92
N LEU A 464 15.19 -11.93 49.61
CA LEU A 464 15.74 -11.20 50.77
C LEU A 464 15.51 -11.93 52.10
N ASP A 465 14.31 -12.44 52.30
CA ASP A 465 13.82 -12.98 53.59
C ASP A 465 13.65 -14.51 53.58
N GLY A 466 13.75 -15.16 52.40
CA GLY A 466 13.62 -16.60 52.22
C GLY A 466 12.19 -17.09 51.90
N PRO A 467 11.98 -18.42 51.78
CA PRO A 467 10.68 -18.99 51.39
C PRO A 467 9.55 -18.69 52.39
N ILE A 468 8.50 -18.03 51.92
CA ILE A 468 7.38 -17.57 52.76
C ILE A 468 6.35 -18.69 52.95
N ARG A 469 5.82 -18.83 54.17
CA ARG A 469 4.65 -19.67 54.48
C ARG A 469 3.39 -18.82 54.41
N THR A 470 2.47 -19.15 53.51
CA THR A 470 1.15 -18.51 53.41
C THR A 470 0.09 -19.36 54.11
N THR A 471 -0.48 -18.88 55.20
CA THR A 471 -1.71 -19.43 55.78
C THR A 471 -2.91 -18.89 55.02
N GLN A 472 -3.50 -19.71 54.15
CA GLN A 472 -4.76 -19.38 53.49
C GLN A 472 -5.92 -19.67 54.45
N GLU A 473 -6.45 -18.61 55.08
CA GLU A 473 -7.63 -18.75 55.94
C GLU A 473 -8.88 -19.06 55.09
N GLY A 474 -9.62 -20.10 55.50
CA GLY A 474 -10.95 -20.40 54.95
C GLY A 474 -11.03 -21.54 53.93
N THR A 475 -10.74 -22.78 54.33
CA THR A 475 -11.53 -24.02 54.09
C THR A 475 -10.85 -25.19 54.83
N ALA A 476 -11.60 -26.20 55.28
CA ALA A 476 -11.20 -27.21 56.26
C ALA A 476 -10.20 -28.30 55.79
N SER A 477 -9.23 -27.97 54.94
CA SER A 477 -8.06 -28.83 54.65
C SER A 477 -6.82 -27.95 54.48
N SER A 478 -6.06 -27.78 55.56
CA SER A 478 -4.92 -26.85 55.63
C SER A 478 -3.66 -27.44 55.00
N VAL A 479 -3.60 -27.47 53.66
CA VAL A 479 -2.34 -27.74 52.95
C VAL A 479 -1.42 -26.53 53.09
N THR A 480 -0.38 -26.65 53.92
CA THR A 480 0.64 -25.61 54.09
C THR A 480 1.60 -25.58 52.89
N SER A 481 1.17 -24.96 51.79
CA SER A 481 2.03 -24.76 50.62
C SER A 481 3.14 -23.75 50.92
N ARG A 482 4.38 -24.23 51.06
CA ARG A 482 5.58 -23.38 51.19
C ARG A 482 5.88 -22.76 49.84
N MET A 483 5.79 -21.43 49.72
CA MET A 483 6.12 -20.74 48.47
C MET A 483 7.64 -20.72 48.28
N THR A 484 8.13 -21.61 47.42
CA THR A 484 9.55 -21.70 47.05
C THR A 484 9.89 -20.65 45.99
N PHE A 485 11.17 -20.27 45.91
CA PHE A 485 11.68 -19.41 44.84
C PHE A 485 11.39 -19.99 43.44
N ARG A 486 11.39 -21.32 43.29
CA ARG A 486 11.07 -22.04 42.04
C ARG A 486 9.60 -21.83 41.65
N SER A 487 8.65 -22.09 42.55
CA SER A 487 7.22 -21.89 42.29
C SER A 487 6.88 -20.41 42.04
N GLN A 488 7.52 -19.48 42.76
CA GLN A 488 7.28 -18.06 42.57
C GLN A 488 7.84 -17.52 41.26
N MET A 489 8.97 -18.04 40.78
CA MET A 489 9.52 -17.65 39.46
C MET A 489 8.58 -18.05 38.31
N GLU A 490 7.93 -19.21 38.42
CA GLU A 490 6.95 -19.68 37.42
C GLU A 490 5.64 -18.87 37.49
N ALA A 491 5.16 -18.57 38.69
CA ALA A 491 4.01 -17.67 38.89
C ALA A 491 4.29 -16.25 38.37
N PHE A 492 5.51 -15.74 38.55
CA PHE A 492 5.98 -14.45 38.01
C PHE A 492 5.98 -14.42 36.49
N ASP A 493 6.55 -15.44 35.82
CA ASP A 493 6.58 -15.49 34.35
C ASP A 493 5.16 -15.64 33.77
N LYS A 494 4.29 -16.46 34.39
CA LYS A 494 2.87 -16.57 33.99
C LYS A 494 2.10 -15.25 34.16
N ALA A 495 2.34 -14.52 35.25
CA ALA A 495 1.76 -13.20 35.46
C ALA A 495 2.30 -12.18 34.43
N TRP A 496 3.58 -12.27 34.08
CA TRP A 496 4.20 -11.48 33.01
C TRP A 496 3.56 -11.75 31.64
N CYS A 497 3.34 -13.02 31.25
CA CYS A 497 2.65 -13.37 30.00
C CYS A 497 1.27 -12.70 29.91
N SER A 498 0.48 -12.84 30.98
CA SER A 498 -0.87 -12.28 31.09
C SER A 498 -0.86 -10.75 30.99
N TYR A 499 0.00 -10.08 31.77
CA TYR A 499 0.17 -8.63 31.72
C TYR A 499 0.62 -8.15 30.34
N LEU A 500 1.64 -8.79 29.74
CA LEU A 500 2.15 -8.40 28.43
C LEU A 500 1.11 -8.59 27.32
N TYR A 501 0.31 -9.66 27.36
CA TYR A 501 -0.81 -9.86 26.44
C TYR A 501 -1.84 -8.73 26.56
N ARG A 502 -2.29 -8.40 27.79
CA ARG A 502 -3.22 -7.29 28.06
C ARG A 502 -2.63 -5.94 27.64
N PHE A 503 -1.34 -5.73 27.90
CA PHE A 503 -0.61 -4.51 27.55
C PHE A 503 -0.51 -4.32 26.03
N VAL A 504 -0.22 -5.39 25.27
CA VAL A 504 -0.21 -5.36 23.79
C VAL A 504 -1.61 -5.13 23.23
N ALA A 505 -2.64 -5.78 23.78
CA ALA A 505 -4.02 -5.58 23.36
C ALA A 505 -4.47 -4.12 23.56
N TRP A 506 -4.18 -3.54 24.74
CA TRP A 506 -4.39 -2.12 25.01
C TRP A 506 -3.58 -1.23 24.07
N LYS A 507 -2.27 -1.48 23.87
CA LYS A 507 -1.45 -0.66 22.97
C LYS A 507 -1.89 -0.68 21.52
N VAL A 508 -2.46 -1.78 21.04
CA VAL A 508 -3.08 -1.84 19.69
C VAL A 508 -4.37 -1.02 19.62
N LYS A 509 -5.17 -0.97 20.70
CA LYS A 509 -6.37 -0.10 20.79
C LYS A 509 -5.98 1.39 20.86
N ASP A 510 -5.06 1.73 21.75
CA ASP A 510 -4.49 3.08 21.95
C ASP A 510 -3.89 3.64 20.65
N ALA A 511 -3.11 2.84 19.93
CA ALA A 511 -2.54 3.23 18.64
C ALA A 511 -3.60 3.47 17.53
N LYS A 512 -4.73 2.76 17.56
CA LYS A 512 -5.85 2.99 16.62
C LYS A 512 -6.59 4.28 16.93
N LEU A 513 -6.88 4.56 18.19
CA LEU A 513 -7.51 5.83 18.61
C LEU A 513 -6.64 7.02 18.22
N LEU A 514 -5.33 6.93 18.48
CA LEU A 514 -4.38 7.95 18.06
C LEU A 514 -4.29 8.08 16.52
N GLU A 515 -4.39 6.99 15.77
CA GLU A 515 -4.48 7.04 14.30
C GLU A 515 -5.74 7.79 13.85
N GLU A 516 -6.91 7.46 14.41
CA GLU A 516 -8.18 8.10 14.08
C GLU A 516 -8.16 9.60 14.36
N ASP A 517 -7.55 10.04 15.47
CA ASP A 517 -7.43 11.46 15.79
C ASP A 517 -6.38 12.19 14.96
N LEU A 518 -5.28 11.54 14.58
CA LEU A 518 -4.32 12.09 13.61
C LEU A 518 -4.94 12.23 12.21
N VAL A 519 -5.77 11.27 11.77
CA VAL A 519 -6.57 11.35 10.54
C VAL A 519 -7.58 12.49 10.64
N ARG A 520 -8.31 12.58 11.75
CA ARG A 520 -9.31 13.64 12.01
C ARG A 520 -8.68 15.03 11.96
N ALA A 521 -7.52 15.21 12.60
CA ALA A 521 -6.76 16.45 12.56
C ALA A 521 -6.28 16.79 11.13
N ALA A 522 -5.72 15.82 10.40
CA ALA A 522 -5.31 16.02 9.02
C ALA A 522 -6.48 16.45 8.11
N CYS A 523 -7.65 15.81 8.23
CA CYS A 523 -8.86 16.17 7.49
C CYS A 523 -9.40 17.56 7.88
N GLN A 524 -9.38 17.92 9.17
CA GLN A 524 -9.78 19.26 9.62
C GLN A 524 -8.85 20.36 9.08
N MET A 525 -7.54 20.11 9.06
CA MET A 525 -6.56 21.03 8.47
C MET A 525 -6.76 21.17 6.95
N GLU A 526 -7.02 20.07 6.23
CA GLU A 526 -7.32 20.10 4.79
C GLU A 526 -8.60 20.90 4.52
N LEU A 527 -9.69 20.68 5.28
CA LEU A 527 -10.93 21.44 5.15
C LEU A 527 -10.73 22.94 5.41
N SER A 528 -10.04 23.28 6.50
CA SER A 528 -9.72 24.67 6.85
C SER A 528 -8.90 25.35 5.75
N MET A 529 -7.87 24.66 5.23
CA MET A 529 -7.08 25.12 4.09
C MET A 529 -7.95 25.30 2.82
N MET A 530 -8.81 24.35 2.48
CA MET A 530 -9.66 24.44 1.28
C MET A 530 -10.68 25.59 1.37
N GLN A 531 -11.23 25.85 2.57
CA GLN A 531 -12.11 26.98 2.86
C GLN A 531 -11.38 28.32 2.78
N THR A 532 -10.27 28.47 3.50
CA THR A 532 -9.48 29.72 3.55
C THR A 532 -8.83 30.05 2.21
N CYS A 533 -8.29 29.06 1.51
CA CYS A 533 -7.70 29.23 0.17
C CYS A 533 -8.75 29.27 -0.96
N LYS A 534 -10.05 29.19 -0.64
CA LYS A 534 -11.20 29.24 -1.57
C LYS A 534 -11.10 28.28 -2.78
N MET A 535 -10.46 27.13 -2.60
CA MET A 535 -10.04 26.24 -3.70
C MET A 535 -11.18 25.90 -4.68
N THR A 536 -10.88 26.02 -5.97
CA THR A 536 -11.74 25.62 -7.10
C THR A 536 -11.06 24.49 -7.88
N PRO A 537 -11.82 23.53 -8.44
CA PRO A 537 -11.23 22.48 -9.26
C PRO A 537 -10.52 23.08 -10.49
N GLY A 538 -9.19 22.93 -10.56
CA GLY A 538 -8.40 23.29 -11.74
C GLY A 538 -7.78 24.70 -11.77
N ASP A 539 -7.99 25.55 -10.77
CA ASP A 539 -7.40 26.90 -10.74
C ASP A 539 -6.22 27.01 -9.75
N ASN A 540 -5.00 27.14 -10.29
CA ASN A 540 -3.77 27.39 -9.54
C ASN A 540 -3.29 28.87 -9.63
N GLY A 541 -4.06 29.76 -10.26
CA GLY A 541 -3.58 31.07 -10.71
C GLY A 541 -3.68 32.24 -9.72
N GLY A 542 -4.57 32.17 -8.74
CA GLY A 542 -5.08 33.37 -8.04
C GLY A 542 -4.76 33.56 -6.54
N LEU A 543 -3.88 32.76 -5.93
CA LEU A 543 -3.69 32.81 -4.46
C LEU A 543 -2.86 34.01 -3.96
N SER A 544 -3.40 34.71 -2.96
CA SER A 544 -2.72 35.74 -2.14
C SER A 544 -1.44 35.18 -1.49
N PRO A 545 -0.40 36.01 -1.22
CA PRO A 545 0.78 35.59 -0.46
C PRO A 545 0.45 34.88 0.86
N ASP A 546 -0.54 35.36 1.61
CA ASP A 546 -0.93 34.78 2.90
C ASP A 546 -1.60 33.41 2.74
N MET A 547 -2.44 33.25 1.70
CA MET A 547 -3.05 31.96 1.35
C MET A 547 -1.97 30.93 0.95
N LYS A 548 -0.91 31.38 0.26
CA LYS A 548 0.25 30.54 -0.07
C LYS A 548 1.09 30.19 1.17
N ALA A 549 1.18 31.07 2.17
CA ALA A 549 1.84 30.78 3.43
C ALA A 549 1.05 29.73 4.25
N ILE A 550 -0.28 29.90 4.37
CA ILE A 550 -1.18 28.91 5.00
C ILE A 550 -1.09 27.55 4.29
N GLN A 551 -1.11 27.52 2.96
CA GLN A 551 -0.96 26.30 2.19
C GLN A 551 0.37 25.59 2.49
N LYS A 552 1.49 26.32 2.55
CA LYS A 552 2.79 25.74 2.91
C LYS A 552 2.78 25.15 4.32
N GLN A 553 2.35 25.93 5.31
CA GLN A 553 2.27 25.48 6.70
C GLN A 553 1.44 24.20 6.84
N VAL A 554 0.24 24.16 6.24
CA VAL A 554 -0.62 22.96 6.27
C VAL A 554 0.05 21.77 5.57
N THR A 555 0.77 21.96 4.46
CA THR A 555 1.52 20.85 3.84
C THR A 555 2.69 20.36 4.68
N GLU A 556 3.39 21.24 5.40
CA GLU A 556 4.50 20.88 6.30
C GLU A 556 3.98 20.12 7.54
N ASP A 557 2.92 20.62 8.18
CA ASP A 557 2.29 19.97 9.31
C ASP A 557 1.67 18.60 8.92
N GLN A 558 1.04 18.50 7.74
CA GLN A 558 0.59 17.20 7.22
C GLN A 558 1.75 16.24 6.92
N MET A 559 2.94 16.73 6.53
CA MET A 559 4.11 15.86 6.37
C MET A 559 4.57 15.29 7.71
N ILE A 560 4.49 16.07 8.79
CA ILE A 560 4.74 15.60 10.16
C ILE A 560 3.68 14.57 10.58
N LEU A 561 2.40 14.77 10.25
CA LEU A 561 1.33 13.79 10.50
C LEU A 561 1.56 12.49 9.70
N ARG A 562 1.94 12.58 8.42
CA ARG A 562 2.35 11.42 7.58
C ARG A 562 3.51 10.65 8.19
N GLU A 563 4.54 11.34 8.68
CA GLU A 563 5.67 10.70 9.37
C GLU A 563 5.22 10.00 10.65
N LYS A 564 4.45 10.66 11.52
CA LYS A 564 3.94 10.06 12.77
C LYS A 564 3.09 8.83 12.48
N MET A 565 2.19 8.90 11.50
CA MET A 565 1.30 7.79 11.17
C MET A 565 2.03 6.60 10.55
N GLN A 566 3.05 6.86 9.73
CA GLN A 566 3.94 5.83 9.18
C GLN A 566 4.75 5.10 10.28
N HIS A 567 5.01 5.75 11.42
CA HIS A 567 5.62 5.13 12.59
C HIS A 567 4.62 4.37 13.48
N LEU A 568 3.35 4.80 13.54
CA LEU A 568 2.32 4.20 14.41
C LEU A 568 1.63 2.97 13.78
N SER A 569 1.19 3.08 12.52
CA SER A 569 0.36 2.07 11.83
C SER A 569 0.93 1.65 10.47
N GLY A 570 2.17 2.04 10.20
CA GLY A 570 2.87 1.70 8.97
C GLY A 570 2.20 2.26 7.71
N SER A 571 2.43 1.59 6.58
CA SER A 571 1.85 1.99 5.29
C SER A 571 0.33 1.82 5.22
N ALA A 572 -0.25 0.95 6.05
CA ALA A 572 -1.69 0.71 6.08
C ALA A 572 -2.46 1.89 6.70
N GLY A 573 -1.97 2.48 7.80
CA GLY A 573 -2.52 3.72 8.35
C GLY A 573 -2.34 4.90 7.41
N LEU A 574 -1.15 5.05 6.80
CA LEU A 574 -0.90 6.09 5.80
C LEU A 574 -1.91 6.04 4.63
N GLN A 575 -2.25 4.84 4.15
CA GLN A 575 -3.28 4.65 3.12
C GLN A 575 -4.67 5.06 3.62
N ARG A 576 -5.07 4.68 4.83
CA ARG A 576 -6.36 5.10 5.41
C ARG A 576 -6.48 6.62 5.52
N MET A 577 -5.42 7.31 5.92
CA MET A 577 -5.40 8.78 5.93
C MET A 577 -5.50 9.37 4.53
N GLU A 578 -4.73 8.91 3.54
CA GLU A 578 -4.79 9.49 2.19
C GLU A 578 -6.15 9.21 1.52
N CYS A 579 -6.80 8.08 1.83
CA CYS A 579 -8.20 7.82 1.50
C CYS A 579 -9.14 8.82 2.18
N ALA A 580 -9.03 9.03 3.50
CA ALA A 580 -9.87 9.97 4.25
C ALA A 580 -9.67 11.44 3.79
N LEU A 581 -8.45 11.86 3.47
CA LEU A 581 -8.14 13.16 2.88
C LEU A 581 -8.76 13.29 1.48
N SER A 582 -8.72 12.23 0.66
CA SER A 582 -9.34 12.21 -0.66
C SER A 582 -10.87 12.28 -0.58
N GLU A 583 -11.48 11.52 0.33
CA GLU A 583 -12.92 11.60 0.61
C GLU A 583 -13.33 12.99 1.12
N THR A 584 -12.52 13.59 1.99
CA THR A 584 -12.71 14.95 2.51
C THR A 584 -12.68 16.00 1.38
N ARG A 585 -11.72 15.88 0.45
CA ARG A 585 -11.65 16.72 -0.77
C ARG A 585 -12.90 16.54 -1.64
N SER A 586 -13.32 15.30 -1.90
CA SER A 586 -14.52 15.00 -2.70
C SER A 586 -15.78 15.60 -2.09
N ARG A 587 -16.04 15.34 -0.80
CA ARG A 587 -17.20 15.89 -0.08
C ARG A 587 -17.24 17.42 -0.09
N PHE A 588 -16.08 18.08 0.02
CA PHE A 588 -15.99 19.55 -0.08
C PHE A 588 -16.41 20.05 -1.48
N PHE A 589 -15.96 19.40 -2.55
CA PHE A 589 -16.34 19.79 -3.91
C PHE A 589 -17.79 19.43 -4.25
N GLU A 590 -18.32 18.30 -3.76
CA GLU A 590 -19.72 17.90 -3.89
C GLU A 590 -20.66 18.92 -3.19
N ALA A 591 -20.37 19.29 -1.95
CA ALA A 591 -21.16 20.28 -1.21
C ALA A 591 -21.14 21.66 -1.90
N LYS A 592 -19.98 22.07 -2.42
CA LYS A 592 -19.82 23.30 -3.22
C LYS A 592 -20.57 23.26 -4.56
N GLY A 593 -20.72 22.07 -5.16
CA GLY A 593 -21.50 21.86 -6.38
C GLY A 593 -23.02 21.87 -6.15
N ASN A 594 -23.48 21.35 -5.01
CA ASN A 594 -24.91 21.21 -4.68
C ASN A 594 -25.54 22.49 -4.10
N GLY A 595 -24.80 23.61 -4.02
CA GLY A 595 -25.30 24.89 -3.49
C GLY A 595 -25.63 24.89 -1.99
N SER A 596 -25.35 23.80 -1.28
CA SER A 596 -25.53 23.71 0.17
C SER A 596 -24.32 24.34 0.86
N SER A 597 -24.56 25.47 1.54
CA SER A 597 -23.57 26.05 2.43
C SER A 597 -23.27 25.06 3.57
N LEU A 598 -22.02 24.60 3.67
CA LEU A 598 -21.57 23.85 4.84
C LEU A 598 -21.91 24.67 6.10
N ILE A 599 -22.80 24.13 6.93
CA ILE A 599 -23.08 24.69 8.24
C ILE A 599 -21.78 24.61 9.05
N THR A 600 -21.27 25.76 9.45
CA THR A 600 -20.10 25.90 10.31
C THR A 600 -20.43 25.37 11.71
N PRO A 601 -19.69 24.38 12.27
CA PRO A 601 -19.71 24.10 13.70
C PRO A 601 -18.53 24.82 14.36
N ALA A 602 -18.62 26.14 14.43
CA ALA A 602 -17.84 26.88 15.42
C ALA A 602 -18.60 26.78 16.75
N ALA A 603 -17.90 26.37 17.81
CA ALA A 603 -18.40 26.17 19.18
C ALA A 603 -19.40 25.02 19.41
N CYS A 604 -18.84 23.80 19.54
CA CYS A 604 -19.28 22.86 20.57
C CYS A 604 -18.09 22.49 21.46
N ARG A 605 -17.83 23.31 22.49
CA ARG A 605 -17.18 22.83 23.71
C ARG A 605 -18.24 22.06 24.51
N SER A 606 -18.07 20.76 24.73
CA SER A 606 -18.47 20.06 25.96
C SER A 606 -18.02 18.60 25.95
N SER A 607 -17.77 18.09 27.16
CA SER A 607 -17.27 16.74 27.50
C SER A 607 -18.38 15.66 27.41
N PRO A 608 -18.08 14.36 27.64
CA PRO A 608 -18.97 13.26 27.24
C PRO A 608 -20.02 12.89 28.29
N SER A 609 -21.18 12.41 27.84
CA SER A 609 -22.18 11.71 28.67
C SER A 609 -22.99 10.70 27.86
N LEU A 610 -23.13 9.47 28.38
CA LEU A 610 -24.08 8.43 27.94
C LEU A 610 -25.54 8.92 28.08
N PRO A 611 -26.49 8.41 27.27
CA PRO A 611 -27.19 7.12 27.49
C PRO A 611 -27.27 6.25 26.22
N GLY A 612 -27.77 5.00 26.20
CA GLY A 612 -28.45 4.21 27.23
C GLY A 612 -29.82 3.70 26.75
N SER A 613 -29.88 2.44 26.32
CA SER A 613 -31.04 1.51 26.18
C SER A 613 -32.45 2.05 25.82
N SER A 614 -33.03 1.57 24.70
CA SER A 614 -34.10 0.53 24.67
C SER A 614 -35.03 0.61 23.44
N ASP A 615 -35.38 -0.57 22.94
CA ASP A 615 -36.66 -1.04 22.37
C ASP A 615 -37.36 -0.34 21.19
N GLY A 616 -37.96 -1.17 20.31
CA GLY A 616 -39.15 -0.78 19.53
C GLY A 616 -39.06 -0.89 18.01
N LEU A 617 -38.75 -2.08 17.45
CA LEU A 617 -39.01 -2.35 16.03
C LEU A 617 -40.31 -3.14 15.86
N ALA A 618 -41.30 -2.56 15.16
CA ALA A 618 -42.47 -3.26 14.64
C ALA A 618 -42.69 -2.87 13.16
N VAL A 619 -42.43 -3.77 12.20
CA VAL A 619 -43.31 -4.79 11.54
C VAL A 619 -44.13 -4.23 10.36
N TYR A 620 -44.19 -5.02 9.28
CA TYR A 620 -44.88 -4.85 7.98
C TYR A 620 -44.21 -3.86 7.01
N GLY A 621 -43.97 -4.18 5.73
CA GLY A 621 -44.39 -5.29 4.85
C GLY A 621 -44.41 -4.72 3.41
N SER A 622 -44.27 -5.43 2.29
CA SER A 622 -44.35 -6.85 1.94
C SER A 622 -43.48 -7.12 0.69
N ASP A 623 -43.20 -8.39 0.39
CA ASP A 623 -42.47 -8.85 -0.80
C ASP A 623 -43.10 -8.45 -2.15
N GLU A 624 -42.28 -8.42 -3.21
CA GLU A 624 -42.62 -9.19 -4.41
C GLU A 624 -41.36 -9.79 -5.09
N ILE A 625 -41.46 -11.05 -5.51
CA ILE A 625 -40.36 -11.90 -5.96
C ILE A 625 -40.28 -11.94 -7.49
N LYS A 626 -39.06 -11.94 -8.05
CA LYS A 626 -38.74 -12.68 -9.29
C LYS A 626 -37.22 -12.92 -9.42
N ASN A 627 -36.80 -14.15 -9.17
CA ASN A 627 -35.49 -14.66 -9.56
C ASN A 627 -35.57 -15.27 -10.98
N LEU A 628 -34.51 -15.10 -11.76
CA LEU A 628 -34.05 -16.16 -12.65
C LEU A 628 -32.52 -16.09 -12.85
N ASP A 629 -31.89 -17.24 -12.60
CA ASP A 629 -30.54 -17.70 -12.97
C ASP A 629 -30.14 -17.37 -14.44
N GLU A 630 -28.90 -17.46 -14.94
CA GLU A 630 -27.59 -18.00 -14.48
C GLU A 630 -26.46 -17.31 -15.35
N ASN A 631 -25.13 -17.39 -15.18
CA ASN A 631 -24.24 -18.04 -14.20
C ASN A 631 -22.80 -17.44 -14.17
N HIS A 632 -22.02 -17.92 -13.19
CA HIS A 632 -20.58 -18.23 -13.20
C HIS A 632 -19.47 -17.13 -13.26
N ASN A 633 -19.02 -16.79 -12.04
CA ASN A 633 -17.70 -17.20 -11.51
C ASN A 633 -16.45 -16.35 -11.88
N ARG A 634 -15.98 -15.51 -10.93
CA ARG A 634 -14.96 -15.95 -9.94
C ARG A 634 -14.68 -14.91 -8.84
N SER A 635 -14.75 -15.36 -7.60
CA SER A 635 -14.43 -14.61 -6.37
C SER A 635 -12.92 -14.62 -6.04
N ASN A 636 -12.49 -13.65 -5.21
CA ASN A 636 -11.69 -13.91 -3.99
C ASN A 636 -11.30 -12.58 -3.30
N TYR A 637 -12.06 -12.18 -2.27
CA TYR A 637 -11.62 -11.21 -1.27
C TYR A 637 -11.23 -11.98 -0.01
N VAL A 638 -9.93 -12.05 0.28
CA VAL A 638 -9.39 -12.85 1.38
C VAL A 638 -9.29 -11.99 2.64
N VAL A 639 -10.21 -12.21 3.59
CA VAL A 639 -10.05 -11.80 4.98
C VAL A 639 -9.74 -13.05 5.79
N HIS A 640 -8.52 -13.16 6.30
CA HIS A 640 -8.16 -14.21 7.24
C HIS A 640 -8.78 -13.93 8.61
N SER A 641 -9.91 -14.55 8.90
CA SER A 641 -10.39 -14.74 10.27
C SER A 641 -9.46 -15.74 10.99
N LEU A 642 -8.98 -15.38 12.17
CA LEU A 642 -7.94 -16.15 12.88
C LEU A 642 -8.22 -16.18 14.40
N PHE A 643 -9.38 -16.71 14.77
CA PHE A 643 -9.65 -17.28 16.08
C PHE A 643 -10.57 -18.48 15.91
N LYS A 644 -10.11 -19.67 16.32
CA LYS A 644 -10.98 -20.83 16.53
C LYS A 644 -10.62 -21.47 17.86
N ALA A 645 -11.60 -21.52 18.76
CA ALA A 645 -11.46 -22.16 20.07
C ALA A 645 -11.42 -23.70 19.93
N VAL A 646 -10.91 -24.33 20.98
CA VAL A 646 -10.82 -25.79 21.13
C VAL A 646 -11.99 -26.26 21.98
N ASP A 647 -12.73 -27.25 21.50
CA ASP A 647 -13.67 -28.07 22.27
C ASP A 647 -13.49 -29.55 21.88
N SER A 648 -13.88 -30.47 22.77
CA SER A 648 -13.25 -31.80 22.89
C SER A 648 -14.17 -33.00 22.58
N SER A 649 -13.54 -34.13 22.20
CA SER A 649 -14.01 -35.52 22.37
C SER A 649 -15.10 -36.06 21.42
N PRO A 650 -15.34 -37.39 21.33
CA PRO A 650 -14.38 -38.51 21.16
C PRO A 650 -14.78 -39.51 20.03
N GLY A 651 -13.92 -40.49 19.72
CA GLY A 651 -14.34 -41.80 19.19
C GLY A 651 -13.61 -42.33 17.94
N ASN A 652 -12.91 -43.46 18.13
CA ASN A 652 -12.80 -44.71 17.32
C ASN A 652 -12.79 -44.62 15.77
N GLU A 653 -12.04 -45.43 15.01
CA GLU A 653 -11.14 -46.57 15.27
C GLU A 653 -10.26 -46.81 14.01
N VAL A 654 -9.10 -47.47 14.16
CA VAL A 654 -8.47 -48.46 13.23
C VAL A 654 -8.49 -48.13 11.70
N ASP A 655 -7.36 -48.03 10.98
CA ASP A 655 -6.40 -49.13 10.82
C ASP A 655 -4.97 -48.72 10.40
N SER A 656 -4.07 -49.71 10.37
CA SER A 656 -2.61 -49.56 10.49
C SER A 656 -1.84 -49.66 9.16
N SER A 657 -0.64 -49.04 9.11
CA SER A 657 0.46 -49.50 8.25
C SER A 657 1.83 -49.16 8.87
N THR A 658 2.48 -50.18 9.41
CA THR A 658 3.78 -50.14 10.08
C THR A 658 4.94 -49.79 9.14
N SER A 659 5.83 -48.88 9.55
CA SER A 659 7.26 -49.01 9.23
C SER A 659 8.14 -48.37 10.31
N ARG A 660 9.25 -49.06 10.61
CA ARG A 660 10.11 -48.80 11.78
C ARG A 660 11.09 -47.67 11.50
N CYS A 661 11.31 -46.78 12.46
CA CYS A 661 12.52 -45.96 12.50
C CYS A 661 13.15 -46.05 13.89
N SER A 662 14.25 -46.80 13.97
CA SER A 662 15.06 -46.91 15.18
C SER A 662 15.87 -45.64 15.42
N THR A 663 16.08 -45.34 16.69
CA THR A 663 17.11 -44.44 17.21
C THR A 663 18.49 -44.70 16.58
N ASP A 664 19.12 -43.66 16.04
CA ASP A 664 20.38 -43.07 16.55
C ASP A 664 21.08 -42.23 15.48
N GLY A 665 21.53 -41.01 15.85
CA GLY A 665 22.00 -40.06 14.84
C GLY A 665 22.55 -38.73 15.36
N HIS A 666 23.35 -38.77 16.43
CA HIS A 666 24.17 -37.67 16.97
C HIS A 666 24.27 -36.39 16.12
N SER A 667 23.59 -35.33 16.56
CA SER A 667 24.04 -33.95 16.31
C SER A 667 24.82 -33.47 17.53
N SER A 668 25.98 -32.87 17.29
CA SER A 668 26.91 -32.43 18.32
C SER A 668 26.34 -31.29 19.16
N SER A 669 25.99 -31.57 20.41
CA SER A 669 25.91 -30.52 21.42
C SER A 669 27.33 -30.02 21.71
N ASP A 670 27.59 -28.77 21.35
CA ASP A 670 28.64 -27.95 22.00
C ASP A 670 27.98 -26.82 22.79
N ALA A 671 26.88 -27.17 23.49
CA ALA A 671 26.48 -26.52 24.71
C ALA A 671 26.99 -27.40 25.85
N MET A 672 27.79 -26.84 26.76
CA MET A 672 28.20 -27.57 27.96
C MET A 672 26.94 -28.05 28.69
N SER A 673 26.82 -29.36 28.87
CA SER A 673 25.92 -29.89 29.89
C SER A 673 26.31 -29.29 31.23
N VAL A 674 25.40 -28.48 31.78
CA VAL A 674 25.43 -28.12 33.20
C VAL A 674 25.38 -29.44 33.94
N SER A 675 26.49 -29.84 34.56
CA SER A 675 26.52 -31.14 35.25
C SER A 675 25.49 -31.13 36.38
N GLU A 676 24.92 -32.28 36.73
CA GLU A 676 23.95 -32.38 37.82
C GLU A 676 24.46 -31.70 39.11
N ASN A 677 25.77 -31.77 39.36
CA ASN A 677 26.45 -31.07 40.45
C ASN A 677 26.30 -29.54 40.42
N GLU A 678 26.25 -28.89 39.25
CA GLU A 678 26.04 -27.43 39.13
C GLU A 678 24.57 -27.04 39.37
N VAL A 679 23.62 -27.95 39.08
CA VAL A 679 22.21 -27.80 39.46
C VAL A 679 22.06 -28.01 40.97
N LEU A 680 22.62 -29.09 41.51
CA LEU A 680 22.59 -29.46 42.93
C LEU A 680 23.24 -28.39 43.81
N VAL A 681 24.37 -27.82 43.39
CA VAL A 681 25.03 -26.72 44.10
C VAL A 681 24.21 -25.43 44.03
N ASN A 682 23.55 -25.12 42.92
CA ASN A 682 22.61 -23.99 42.86
C ASN A 682 21.38 -24.20 43.74
N GLU A 683 20.93 -25.44 43.91
CA GLU A 683 19.83 -25.84 44.79
C GLU A 683 20.26 -25.65 46.26
N ILE A 684 21.36 -26.27 46.70
CA ILE A 684 21.91 -26.16 48.06
C ILE A 684 22.26 -24.71 48.44
N VAL A 685 22.84 -23.91 47.53
CA VAL A 685 23.28 -22.53 47.82
C VAL A 685 22.09 -21.54 47.85
N HIS A 686 20.92 -21.91 47.34
CA HIS A 686 19.73 -21.03 47.35
C HIS A 686 18.60 -21.55 48.24
N GLU A 687 18.55 -22.84 48.55
CA GLU A 687 17.72 -23.40 49.62
C GLU A 687 18.48 -23.37 50.96
N HIS A 688 18.66 -22.17 51.50
CA HIS A 688 19.24 -22.01 52.83
C HIS A 688 18.31 -22.62 53.90
N HIS A 689 18.66 -23.86 54.27
CA HIS A 689 18.17 -24.64 55.40
C HIS A 689 16.69 -25.10 55.32
N HIS A 690 16.46 -26.35 55.71
CA HIS A 690 15.15 -27.04 55.73
C HIS A 690 14.50 -27.37 54.37
N GLY A 691 15.24 -27.44 53.25
CA GLY A 691 14.72 -27.98 51.97
C GLY A 691 14.84 -29.51 51.89
N PHE A 692 16.06 -30.02 52.06
CA PHE A 692 16.44 -31.41 51.82
C PHE A 692 15.84 -32.46 52.79
N ALA A 693 15.14 -32.04 53.84
CA ALA A 693 14.65 -32.93 54.91
C ALA A 693 13.15 -33.27 54.81
N ASP A 694 12.41 -32.64 53.90
CA ASP A 694 10.93 -32.62 53.90
C ASP A 694 10.31 -33.28 52.65
N SER A 695 11.13 -33.80 51.72
CA SER A 695 10.66 -34.56 50.54
C SER A 695 10.72 -36.08 50.72
N LEU A 696 11.03 -36.53 51.93
CA LEU A 696 11.03 -37.92 52.35
C LEU A 696 10.22 -38.01 53.64
N ASP A 697 8.90 -37.87 53.51
CA ASP A 697 7.96 -38.36 54.52
C ASP A 697 7.95 -39.89 54.45
N VAL A 698 9.05 -40.42 54.98
CA VAL A 698 9.44 -41.81 55.01
C VAL A 698 9.07 -42.32 56.39
N SER A 699 8.24 -43.36 56.39
CA SER A 699 7.69 -43.98 57.60
C SER A 699 8.78 -44.31 58.62
N ASN A 700 8.45 -44.35 59.91
CA ASN A 700 9.44 -44.70 60.93
C ASN A 700 10.05 -46.11 60.69
N GLU A 701 9.29 -47.02 60.10
CA GLU A 701 9.71 -48.38 59.75
C GLU A 701 10.81 -48.38 58.69
N ASP A 702 10.71 -47.50 57.68
CA ASP A 702 11.74 -47.35 56.65
C ASP A 702 13.04 -46.74 57.19
N LYS A 703 12.99 -45.86 58.20
CA LYS A 703 14.20 -45.34 58.87
C LYS A 703 14.95 -46.45 59.61
N GLU A 704 14.23 -47.36 60.26
CA GLU A 704 14.86 -48.53 60.89
C GLU A 704 15.36 -49.54 59.84
N SER A 705 14.61 -49.77 58.76
CA SER A 705 15.02 -50.60 57.62
C SER A 705 16.30 -50.09 56.94
N ILE A 706 16.41 -48.78 56.69
CA ILE A 706 17.62 -48.15 56.15
C ILE A 706 18.76 -48.24 57.15
N LYS A 707 18.53 -47.96 58.44
CA LYS A 707 19.56 -48.07 59.49
C LYS A 707 20.06 -49.51 59.66
N ALA A 708 19.18 -50.50 59.53
CA ALA A 708 19.51 -51.92 59.52
C ALA A 708 20.36 -52.29 58.30
N LYS A 709 19.96 -51.88 57.08
CA LYS A 709 20.76 -52.08 55.86
C LYS A 709 22.12 -51.38 55.90
N VAL A 710 22.21 -50.18 56.46
CA VAL A 710 23.49 -49.48 56.64
C VAL A 710 24.38 -50.23 57.63
N ARG A 711 23.81 -50.75 58.74
CA ARG A 711 24.54 -51.60 59.67
C ARG A 711 25.03 -52.90 58.99
N GLU A 712 24.13 -53.63 58.34
CA GLU A 712 24.44 -54.88 57.61
C GLU A 712 25.53 -54.67 56.57
N THR A 713 25.44 -53.61 55.76
CA THR A 713 26.46 -53.30 54.74
C THR A 713 27.80 -52.88 55.34
N MET A 714 27.81 -52.19 56.50
CA MET A 714 29.04 -51.81 57.19
C MET A 714 29.71 -53.01 57.89
N GLU A 715 28.94 -53.87 58.56
CA GLU A 715 29.40 -55.14 59.14
C GLU A 715 29.93 -56.08 58.04
N LYS A 716 29.21 -56.21 56.92
CA LYS A 716 29.63 -57.01 55.77
C LYS A 716 30.89 -56.45 55.11
N ALA A 717 31.04 -55.12 55.02
CA ALA A 717 32.27 -54.50 54.54
C ALA A 717 33.47 -54.75 55.46
N PHE A 718 33.26 -54.69 56.79
CA PHE A 718 34.27 -55.01 57.80
C PHE A 718 34.75 -56.46 57.69
N TRP A 719 33.83 -57.44 57.70
CA TRP A 719 34.18 -58.86 57.58
C TRP A 719 34.78 -59.22 56.22
N ASN A 720 34.31 -58.59 55.13
CA ASN A 720 34.93 -58.75 53.82
C ASN A 720 36.38 -58.21 53.81
N GLY A 721 36.63 -57.06 54.42
CA GLY A 721 37.98 -56.48 54.52
C GLY A 721 38.96 -57.39 55.26
N ILE A 722 38.53 -58.04 56.34
CA ILE A 722 39.33 -59.01 57.11
C ILE A 722 39.53 -60.32 56.32
N MET A 723 38.50 -60.81 55.63
CA MET A 723 38.66 -61.97 54.73
C MET A 723 39.58 -61.68 53.55
N GLU A 724 39.59 -60.44 53.04
CA GLU A 724 40.45 -60.03 51.92
C GLU A 724 41.89 -59.76 52.38
N SER A 725 42.12 -59.32 53.63
CA SER A 725 43.48 -59.21 54.20
C SER A 725 44.11 -60.58 54.48
N MET A 726 43.32 -61.60 54.84
CA MET A 726 43.79 -62.98 55.00
C MET A 726 44.01 -63.74 53.68
N LYS A 727 43.49 -63.25 52.54
CA LYS A 727 43.62 -63.90 51.21
C LYS A 727 44.78 -63.33 50.37
N GLN A 728 45.59 -62.45 50.92
CA GLN A 728 46.77 -61.89 50.26
C GLN A 728 47.98 -62.84 50.39
N ASP A 729 48.92 -62.77 49.43
CA ASP A 729 50.12 -63.64 49.40
C ASP A 729 51.03 -63.45 50.65
N GLU A 730 50.97 -62.29 51.30
CA GLU A 730 51.46 -62.04 52.66
C GLU A 730 50.24 -61.64 53.52
N PRO A 731 49.60 -62.57 54.26
CA PRO A 731 48.34 -62.29 54.97
C PRO A 731 48.55 -61.40 56.20
N ASP A 732 47.76 -60.32 56.30
CA ASP A 732 47.80 -59.41 57.45
C ASP A 732 46.84 -59.88 58.56
N TYR A 733 47.41 -60.62 59.51
CA TYR A 733 46.72 -61.13 60.70
C TYR A 733 46.58 -60.12 61.84
N ASN A 734 47.10 -58.88 61.72
CA ASN A 734 47.06 -57.92 62.84
C ASN A 734 45.62 -57.59 63.29
N TRP A 735 44.67 -57.56 62.35
CA TRP A 735 43.25 -57.37 62.66
C TRP A 735 42.63 -58.58 63.36
N VAL A 736 43.01 -59.81 62.98
CA VAL A 736 42.56 -61.04 63.65
C VAL A 736 43.08 -61.09 65.07
N LEU A 737 44.39 -60.85 65.27
CA LEU A 737 45.01 -60.79 66.60
C LEU A 737 44.38 -59.71 67.49
N LYS A 738 44.02 -58.55 66.92
CA LYS A 738 43.31 -57.49 67.65
C LYS A 738 41.89 -57.89 68.05
N LEU A 739 41.14 -58.56 67.16
CA LEU A 739 39.81 -59.09 67.47
C LEU A 739 39.87 -60.20 68.52
N THR A 740 40.79 -61.16 68.40
CA THR A 740 40.97 -62.20 69.42
C THR A 740 41.39 -61.62 70.77
N LYS A 741 42.19 -60.53 70.77
CA LYS A 741 42.49 -59.76 71.97
C LYS A 741 41.25 -59.10 72.58
N GLU A 742 40.48 -58.38 71.78
CA GLU A 742 39.25 -57.72 72.22
C GLU A 742 38.24 -58.73 72.78
N VAL A 743 38.06 -59.88 72.11
CA VAL A 743 37.23 -60.99 72.60
C VAL A 743 37.75 -61.54 73.93
N ARG A 744 39.04 -61.82 74.06
CA ARG A 744 39.63 -62.32 75.33
C ARG A 744 39.47 -61.31 76.46
N ASP A 745 39.75 -60.04 76.18
CA ASP A 745 39.71 -58.97 77.17
C ASP A 745 38.25 -58.72 77.63
N GLU A 746 37.26 -58.72 76.72
CA GLU A 746 35.82 -58.70 77.08
C GLU A 746 35.38 -59.97 77.81
N LEU A 747 35.83 -61.16 77.39
CA LEU A 747 35.50 -62.43 78.06
C LEU A 747 36.02 -62.43 79.51
N CYS A 748 37.18 -61.82 79.75
CA CYS A 748 37.73 -61.59 81.08
C CYS A 748 36.90 -60.59 81.90
N GLU A 749 36.35 -59.53 81.29
CA GLU A 749 35.48 -58.59 82.00
C GLU A 749 34.19 -59.27 82.49
N ILE A 750 33.51 -60.03 81.63
CA ILE A 750 32.23 -60.69 81.95
C ILE A 750 32.39 -61.97 82.80
N SER A 751 33.57 -62.59 82.83
CA SER A 751 33.79 -63.88 83.52
C SER A 751 34.19 -63.72 85.00
N PRO A 752 33.82 -64.69 85.87
CA PRO A 752 34.28 -64.75 87.26
C PRO A 752 35.80 -64.73 87.38
N SER A 753 36.31 -64.15 88.48
CA SER A 753 37.75 -63.96 88.71
C SER A 753 38.55 -65.27 88.75
N SER A 754 37.93 -66.41 89.02
CA SER A 754 38.54 -67.75 88.95
C SER A 754 38.90 -68.17 87.53
N TRP A 755 38.17 -67.72 86.50
CA TRP A 755 38.34 -68.14 85.12
C TRP A 755 39.20 -67.17 84.30
N ARG A 756 39.41 -65.93 84.78
CA ARG A 756 40.18 -64.91 84.04
C ARG A 756 41.60 -65.37 83.71
N GLN A 757 42.25 -66.08 84.64
CA GLN A 757 43.61 -66.57 84.41
C GLN A 757 43.62 -67.74 83.40
N GLU A 758 42.66 -68.67 83.51
CA GLU A 758 42.44 -69.76 82.55
C GLU A 758 42.11 -69.25 81.14
N ILE A 759 41.30 -68.19 81.02
CA ILE A 759 40.97 -67.52 79.73
C ILE A 759 42.20 -66.83 79.12
N VAL A 760 43.06 -66.22 79.94
CA VAL A 760 44.30 -65.57 79.45
C VAL A 760 45.35 -66.61 79.04
N GLU A 761 45.45 -67.73 79.75
CA GLU A 761 46.38 -68.83 79.45
C GLU A 761 45.92 -69.67 78.23
N THR A 762 44.60 -69.83 78.02
CA THR A 762 44.05 -70.54 76.85
C THR A 762 44.03 -69.68 75.57
N ILE A 763 43.76 -68.37 75.69
CA ILE A 763 43.75 -67.43 74.56
C ILE A 763 45.03 -66.57 74.58
N ASP A 764 46.18 -67.24 74.46
CA ASP A 764 47.48 -66.58 74.35
C ASP A 764 47.67 -65.98 72.93
N ILE A 765 47.66 -64.65 72.88
CA ILE A 765 47.79 -63.87 71.65
C ILE A 765 49.22 -63.92 71.09
N ASP A 766 50.23 -64.04 71.94
CA ASP A 766 51.63 -64.04 71.52
C ASP A 766 51.95 -65.37 70.84
N ILE A 767 51.51 -66.50 71.42
CA ILE A 767 51.54 -67.84 70.80
C ILE A 767 50.75 -67.84 69.49
N LEU A 768 49.51 -67.34 69.49
CA LEU A 768 48.69 -67.25 68.28
C LEU A 768 49.36 -66.42 67.18
N SER A 769 50.01 -65.30 67.55
CA SER A 769 50.75 -64.46 66.59
C SER A 769 51.97 -65.17 66.00
N GLN A 770 52.59 -66.09 66.75
CA GLN A 770 53.75 -66.85 66.31
C GLN A 770 53.32 -67.99 65.36
N VAL A 771 52.23 -68.70 65.68
CA VAL A 771 51.64 -69.75 64.82
C VAL A 771 51.13 -69.18 63.50
N LEU A 772 50.44 -68.04 63.52
CA LEU A 772 49.97 -67.37 62.29
C LEU A 772 51.13 -66.87 61.40
N LYS A 773 52.28 -66.51 62.00
CA LYS A 773 53.48 -66.09 61.24
C LYS A 773 54.33 -67.27 60.73
N SER A 774 54.28 -68.44 61.36
CA SER A 774 55.03 -69.62 60.91
C SER A 774 54.37 -70.36 59.75
N GLY A 775 53.09 -70.08 59.45
CA GLY A 775 52.34 -70.72 58.35
C GLY A 775 52.00 -72.19 58.58
N SER A 776 52.34 -72.74 59.76
CA SER A 776 52.08 -74.11 60.18
C SER A 776 50.70 -74.22 60.84
N LEU A 777 49.64 -74.06 60.04
CA LEU A 777 48.27 -74.33 60.45
C LEU A 777 48.03 -75.85 60.50
N ASP A 778 48.43 -76.47 61.61
CA ASP A 778 48.00 -77.82 61.95
C ASP A 778 46.60 -77.73 62.59
N MET A 779 45.57 -77.88 61.75
CA MET A 779 44.16 -77.71 62.15
C MET A 779 43.73 -78.71 63.24
N ASP A 780 44.41 -79.86 63.33
CA ASP A 780 44.11 -80.94 64.28
C ASP A 780 44.42 -80.54 65.74
N TYR A 781 45.16 -79.45 65.98
CA TYR A 781 45.45 -78.96 67.33
C TYR A 781 44.32 -78.08 67.93
N LEU A 782 43.50 -77.45 67.08
CA LEU A 782 42.43 -76.53 67.52
C LEU A 782 41.07 -77.20 67.72
N GLU A 783 40.88 -78.46 67.29
CA GLU A 783 39.65 -79.24 67.57
C GLU A 783 39.70 -80.02 68.91
N ARG A 784 40.78 -79.90 69.70
CA ARG A 784 41.00 -80.70 70.92
C ARG A 784 41.26 -79.90 72.21
N SER A 785 41.12 -78.58 72.19
CA SER A 785 41.19 -77.69 73.35
C SER A 785 39.81 -77.23 73.78
#